data_AF-A0A178HU82-F1
#
_entry.id   AF-A0A178HU82-F1
#
_cell.length_a   1.000
_cell.length_b   1.000
_cell.length_c   1.000
_cell.angle_alpha   90.00
_cell.angle_beta   90.00
_cell.angle_gamma   90.00
#
_symmetry.space_group_name_H-M   'P 1'
#
loop_
_entity.id
_entity.type
_entity.pdbx_description
1 polymer ?
#
loop_
_entity_poly.entity_id
_entity_poly.type
_entity_poly.pdbx_seq_one_letter_code
_entity_poly.pdbx_strand_id
1 'polypeptide(L)'
;MSRPEALEPLFRSLHTVKGVGDKLAALLTRFFGAPDGQEAIVLDVLMHMPSGMVDRRRQVGIAEAYLNQVVTLRLHIDRHQPPPRGKPHVPHRVFAHDETGEISLVFFRAQGGWVEKALPVGEERYVSGQVGFFNGEKQITHPDYIVEPDKFATLPLVEPVYPLTNGLSSKALSKLVRQAVDALPDIPEWIDGATMAQRKWPSFTQAMRMVHLPDNPGEAELWAPARQRLAYDEYLAGQITLQIVRSTMVTERGIARTFTGNATLKVNSLLPFSMTEGQKSALDDILKDLAAPTRMSRLLQGDVGSGKTVVALMAMAAMTESGAQSALMAPTELLASQHFRTIKPLCDAAGIGCALLTGKMPAAERRKILAGLADGSISIAVGTHALFQSDIEFKDLGLTVVDEQHRFGVHQRLALTDKGRHSDLLVMTATPIPRTLVLTHFGDMEVSVLREKPAGRQPIDTAVLSINDYARVIARLQARLAEGAQAYWVCPLVEESETLEVISAEDRFAELQKVFGNQVALVHGRMSAAAKQEVMDRFKANEIKLLVATTVIEVGVDVPNASIMIIEHAERFGLAQLHQLRGRVGRGSQRSACLLLYKEPLSETAKARLETIKSTEDGFVIAERDLELRGQGDLLGTRQSGMPGYRLAVPDVHRHLLEFAHDDAKALLLRNPGLTGPEGEATRMLLYLFRKHLALPLIRAG
;
A
#
# COMPACT_ATOMS: atom_id res chain seq x y z
N MET A 1 25.73 -7.92 -14.16
CA MET A 1 26.21 -7.11 -15.31
C MET A 1 26.55 -5.73 -14.79
N SER A 2 27.54 -5.06 -15.38
CA SER A 2 27.82 -3.65 -15.08
C SER A 2 26.70 -2.75 -15.61
N ARG A 3 26.60 -1.55 -15.03
CA ARG A 3 25.73 -0.47 -15.52
C ARG A 3 26.14 -0.10 -16.96
N PRO A 4 25.19 0.21 -17.86
CA PRO A 4 25.51 0.78 -19.16
C PRO A 4 26.29 2.08 -19.01
N GLU A 5 27.42 2.20 -19.69
CA GLU A 5 28.34 3.35 -19.61
C GLU A 5 27.63 4.68 -19.94
N ALA A 6 26.70 4.64 -20.91
CA ALA A 6 25.88 5.79 -21.28
C ALA A 6 25.10 6.41 -20.10
N LEU A 7 24.76 5.63 -19.07
CA LEU A 7 24.00 6.12 -17.92
C LEU A 7 24.88 6.70 -16.80
N GLU A 8 26.20 6.53 -16.84
CA GLU A 8 27.11 7.02 -15.79
C GLU A 8 26.88 8.48 -15.37
N PRO A 9 26.63 9.43 -16.30
CA PRO A 9 26.35 10.81 -15.95
C PRO A 9 25.24 11.00 -14.91
N LEU A 10 24.21 10.14 -14.96
CA LEU A 10 23.01 10.23 -14.13
C LEU A 10 23.19 9.58 -12.75
N PHE A 11 24.18 8.71 -12.59
CA PHE A 11 24.44 8.02 -11.32
C PHE A 11 25.60 8.63 -10.52
N ARG A 12 26.09 9.79 -10.92
CA ARG A 12 27.04 10.58 -10.13
C ARG A 12 26.34 11.15 -8.90
N SER A 13 27.07 11.21 -7.79
CA SER A 13 26.59 11.83 -6.55
C SER A 13 26.31 13.32 -6.75
N LEU A 14 25.22 13.80 -6.17
CA LEU A 14 24.89 15.22 -6.12
C LEU A 14 25.94 16.05 -5.39
N HIS A 15 26.74 15.45 -4.50
CA HIS A 15 27.86 16.14 -3.84
C HIS A 15 28.90 16.66 -4.85
N THR A 16 29.07 15.94 -5.95
CA THR A 16 30.02 16.32 -7.02
C THR A 16 29.47 17.39 -7.97
N VAL A 17 28.20 17.77 -7.84
CA VAL A 17 27.53 18.74 -8.72
C VAL A 17 27.87 20.17 -8.29
N LYS A 18 28.23 21.02 -9.25
CA LYS A 18 28.65 22.39 -9.00
C LYS A 18 27.55 23.19 -8.28
N GLY A 19 27.87 23.68 -7.08
CA GLY A 19 26.96 24.47 -6.24
C GLY A 19 26.21 23.65 -5.19
N VAL A 20 26.48 22.36 -5.06
CA VAL A 20 26.06 21.53 -3.93
C VAL A 20 27.22 21.43 -2.94
N GLY A 21 27.07 22.05 -1.77
CA GLY A 21 28.00 21.86 -0.65
C GLY A 21 27.52 20.77 0.32
N ASP A 22 28.35 20.38 1.29
CA ASP A 22 28.08 19.27 2.23
C ASP A 22 26.70 19.33 2.89
N LYS A 23 26.29 20.52 3.35
CA LYS A 23 24.98 20.73 3.99
C LYS A 23 23.81 20.47 3.03
N LEU A 24 23.94 20.90 1.78
CA LEU A 24 22.90 20.72 0.77
C LEU A 24 22.88 19.26 0.27
N ALA A 25 24.05 18.63 0.12
CA ALA A 25 24.15 17.22 -0.25
C ALA A 25 23.48 16.31 0.80
N ALA A 26 23.75 16.55 2.09
CA ALA A 26 23.10 15.80 3.18
C ALA A 26 21.57 16.02 3.20
N LEU A 27 21.13 17.27 2.97
CA LEU A 27 19.71 17.59 2.88
C LEU A 27 19.03 16.87 1.71
N LEU A 28 19.65 16.88 0.52
CA LEU A 28 19.13 16.22 -0.69
C LEU A 28 19.11 14.70 -0.53
N THR A 29 20.13 14.12 0.10
CA THR A 29 20.20 12.68 0.42
C THR A 29 19.02 12.26 1.30
N ARG A 30 18.73 13.02 2.36
CA ARG A 30 17.55 12.80 3.20
C ARG A 30 16.24 13.05 2.45
N PHE A 31 16.19 14.11 1.64
CA PHE A 31 14.98 14.51 0.92
C PHE A 31 14.54 13.48 -0.13
N PHE A 32 15.48 12.96 -0.91
CA PHE A 32 15.20 11.92 -1.91
C PHE A 32 15.15 10.50 -1.34
N GLY A 33 15.43 10.33 -0.04
CA GLY A 33 15.40 9.04 0.64
C GLY A 33 16.42 8.06 0.07
N ALA A 34 17.66 8.51 -0.13
CA ALA A 34 18.73 7.60 -0.54
C ALA A 34 18.94 6.51 0.54
N PRO A 35 19.24 5.25 0.16
CA PRO A 35 19.50 4.17 1.12
C PRO A 35 20.63 4.51 2.09
N ASP A 36 20.59 3.94 3.30
CA ASP A 36 21.61 4.17 4.32
C ASP A 36 23.02 3.89 3.78
N GLY A 37 23.90 4.89 3.88
CA GLY A 37 25.27 4.83 3.36
C GLY A 37 25.43 5.19 1.88
N GLN A 38 24.36 5.59 1.18
CA GLN A 38 24.42 6.12 -0.18
C GLN A 38 24.07 7.60 -0.24
N GLU A 39 24.66 8.31 -1.20
CA GLU A 39 24.35 9.71 -1.49
C GLU A 39 23.25 9.81 -2.56
N ALA A 40 22.48 10.89 -2.53
CA ALA A 40 21.56 11.19 -3.64
C ALA A 40 22.34 11.40 -4.95
N ILE A 41 21.76 10.96 -6.07
CA ILE A 41 22.39 11.02 -7.40
C ILE A 41 21.63 11.96 -8.34
N VAL A 42 22.25 12.34 -9.46
CA VAL A 42 21.64 13.20 -10.49
C VAL A 42 20.28 12.68 -10.97
N LEU A 43 20.15 11.35 -11.10
CA LEU A 43 18.89 10.70 -11.47
C LEU A 43 17.75 10.97 -10.47
N ASP A 44 18.02 11.14 -9.18
CA ASP A 44 16.97 11.46 -8.21
C ASP A 44 16.35 12.84 -8.47
N VAL A 45 17.15 13.79 -8.95
CA VAL A 45 16.66 15.12 -9.35
C VAL A 45 15.80 15.04 -10.61
N LEU A 46 16.20 14.24 -11.60
CA LEU A 46 15.41 14.02 -12.81
C LEU A 46 14.10 13.27 -12.54
N MET A 47 14.07 12.42 -11.53
CA MET A 47 12.85 11.68 -11.17
C MET A 47 11.91 12.50 -10.28
N HIS A 48 12.30 13.73 -9.90
CA HIS A 48 11.50 14.63 -9.07
C HIS A 48 10.62 15.53 -9.93
N MET A 49 9.41 15.03 -10.22
CA MET A 49 8.49 15.70 -11.15
C MET A 49 7.89 16.99 -10.58
N PRO A 50 7.62 18.00 -11.42
CA PRO A 50 6.92 19.20 -10.98
C PRO A 50 5.47 18.89 -10.59
N SER A 51 4.96 19.59 -9.58
CA SER A 51 3.56 19.53 -9.11
C SER A 51 2.66 20.60 -9.74
N GLY A 52 3.26 21.59 -10.41
CA GLY A 52 2.55 22.68 -11.06
C GLY A 52 3.47 23.52 -11.92
N MET A 53 2.91 24.56 -12.54
CA MET A 53 3.60 25.48 -13.41
C MET A 53 3.19 26.91 -13.09
N VAL A 54 4.13 27.84 -13.21
CA VAL A 54 3.83 29.27 -13.24
C VAL A 54 4.04 29.79 -14.65
N ASP A 55 2.97 30.32 -15.27
CA ASP A 55 3.02 30.95 -16.58
C ASP A 55 3.23 32.47 -16.43
N ARG A 56 4.40 32.95 -16.88
CA ARG A 56 4.82 34.35 -16.85
C ARG A 56 4.87 34.97 -18.24
N ARG A 57 4.41 34.24 -19.27
CA ARG A 57 4.37 34.73 -20.67
C ARG A 57 3.36 35.85 -20.87
N ARG A 58 2.40 36.00 -19.95
CA ARG A 58 1.38 37.05 -19.99
C ARG A 58 2.01 38.43 -19.74
N GLN A 59 2.37 39.08 -20.84
CA GLN A 59 2.93 40.43 -20.90
C GLN A 59 1.85 41.40 -21.37
N VAL A 60 0.95 41.74 -20.46
CA VAL A 60 -0.15 42.69 -20.70
C VAL A 60 0.14 44.01 -20.00
N GLY A 61 -0.54 45.09 -20.37
CA GLY A 61 -0.49 46.33 -19.61
C GLY A 61 -1.16 46.20 -18.24
N ILE A 62 -0.83 47.10 -17.31
CA ILE A 62 -1.43 47.19 -15.96
C ILE A 62 -2.96 47.16 -16.05
N ALA A 63 -3.61 47.83 -17.01
CA ALA A 63 -5.07 47.85 -17.13
C ALA A 63 -5.68 46.44 -17.28
N GLU A 64 -5.05 45.56 -18.06
CA GLU A 64 -5.50 44.21 -18.39
C GLU A 64 -4.96 43.11 -17.45
N ALA A 65 -4.16 43.52 -16.46
CA ALA A 65 -3.67 42.66 -15.40
C ALA A 65 -4.77 42.46 -14.34
N TYR A 66 -5.50 41.35 -14.41
CA TYR A 66 -6.64 41.07 -13.52
C TYR A 66 -6.21 40.44 -12.20
N LEU A 67 -7.09 40.51 -11.19
CA LEU A 67 -6.87 39.95 -9.86
C LEU A 67 -6.48 38.46 -9.92
N ASN A 68 -5.51 38.08 -9.09
CA ASN A 68 -4.96 36.71 -8.96
C ASN A 68 -4.26 36.15 -10.21
N GLN A 69 -3.98 36.98 -11.21
CA GLN A 69 -3.17 36.56 -12.34
C GLN A 69 -1.70 36.79 -12.05
N VAL A 70 -0.86 35.84 -12.45
CA VAL A 70 0.57 36.06 -12.58
C VAL A 70 0.81 36.76 -13.92
N VAL A 71 1.48 37.91 -13.87
CA VAL A 71 1.78 38.74 -15.04
C VAL A 71 3.25 39.15 -15.03
N THR A 72 3.76 39.54 -16.18
CA THR A 72 5.08 40.18 -16.31
C THR A 72 4.88 41.55 -16.93
N LEU A 73 5.07 42.61 -16.14
CA LEU A 73 4.82 43.99 -16.53
C LEU A 73 6.14 44.72 -16.79
N ARG A 74 6.19 45.54 -17.83
CA ARG A 74 7.26 46.52 -18.03
C ARG A 74 6.84 47.81 -17.34
N LEU A 75 7.55 48.18 -16.28
CA LEU A 75 7.17 49.27 -15.39
C LEU A 75 8.23 50.37 -15.37
N HIS A 76 7.79 51.62 -15.40
CA HIS A 76 8.61 52.78 -15.06
C HIS A 76 8.51 53.05 -13.54
N ILE A 77 9.65 53.17 -12.85
CA ILE A 77 9.67 53.33 -11.40
C ILE A 77 9.57 54.80 -11.00
N ASP A 78 8.47 55.19 -10.35
CA ASP A 78 8.18 56.61 -10.05
C ASP A 78 8.79 57.08 -8.73
N ARG A 79 8.48 56.35 -7.64
CA ARG A 79 8.89 56.78 -6.30
C ARG A 79 8.83 55.64 -5.28
N HIS A 80 9.62 55.79 -4.23
CA HIS A 80 9.69 54.87 -3.11
C HIS A 80 9.05 55.50 -1.87
N GLN A 81 8.26 54.70 -1.15
CA GLN A 81 7.74 54.99 0.17
C GLN A 81 8.29 53.93 1.14
N PRO A 82 9.48 54.17 1.73
CA PRO A 82 10.06 53.27 2.72
C PRO A 82 9.25 53.29 4.03
N PRO A 83 9.38 52.25 4.88
CA PRO A 83 8.74 52.24 6.19
C PRO A 83 9.20 53.41 7.07
N PRO A 84 8.29 54.07 7.81
CA PRO A 84 8.66 55.11 8.76
C PRO A 84 9.66 54.61 9.81
N ARG A 85 10.58 55.50 10.25
CA ARG A 85 11.54 55.19 11.31
C ARG A 85 10.84 54.62 12.55
N GLY A 86 11.33 53.49 13.05
CA GLY A 86 10.78 52.80 14.23
C GLY A 86 9.56 51.91 13.96
N LYS A 87 9.05 51.82 12.73
CA LYS A 87 7.90 50.96 12.36
C LYS A 87 8.27 49.95 11.26
N PRO A 88 9.16 48.96 11.52
CA PRO A 88 9.64 48.01 10.51
C PRO A 88 8.57 47.01 10.02
N HIS A 89 7.39 46.99 10.64
CA HIS A 89 6.24 46.17 10.22
C HIS A 89 5.44 46.79 9.07
N VAL A 90 5.60 48.10 8.83
CA VAL A 90 4.98 48.78 7.68
C VAL A 90 5.73 48.32 6.41
N PRO A 91 5.03 48.00 5.31
CA PRO A 91 5.70 47.58 4.10
C PRO A 91 6.39 48.76 3.40
N HIS A 92 7.49 48.46 2.71
CA HIS A 92 8.06 49.35 1.71
C HIS A 92 7.19 49.29 0.46
N ARG A 93 6.71 50.44 -0.01
CA ARG A 93 5.92 50.54 -1.25
C ARG A 93 6.73 51.23 -2.33
N VAL A 94 6.69 50.70 -3.54
CA VAL A 94 7.24 51.33 -4.74
C VAL A 94 6.09 51.60 -5.68
N PHE A 95 5.92 52.84 -6.10
CA PHE A 95 4.91 53.23 -7.08
C PHE A 95 5.54 53.20 -8.45
N ALA A 96 4.84 52.60 -9.40
CA ALA A 96 5.28 52.46 -10.77
C ALA A 96 4.09 52.54 -11.71
N HIS A 97 4.34 52.88 -12.97
CA HIS A 97 3.31 52.95 -14.00
C HIS A 97 3.77 52.34 -15.32
N ASP A 98 2.80 52.12 -16.20
CA ASP A 98 3.00 51.89 -17.61
C ASP A 98 2.04 52.80 -18.41
N GLU A 99 1.96 52.63 -19.73
CA GLU A 99 1.08 53.42 -20.60
C GLU A 99 -0.43 53.25 -20.29
N THR A 100 -0.79 52.23 -19.51
CA THR A 100 -2.18 51.80 -19.29
C THR A 100 -2.68 52.05 -17.86
N GLY A 101 -1.79 52.32 -16.88
CA GLY A 101 -2.20 52.65 -15.52
C GLY A 101 -1.07 52.67 -14.49
N GLU A 102 -1.45 52.71 -13.21
CA GLU A 102 -0.52 52.73 -12.07
C GLU A 102 -0.62 51.44 -11.25
N ILE A 103 0.49 51.03 -10.65
CA ILE A 103 0.58 49.84 -9.78
C ILE A 103 1.56 50.09 -8.63
N SER A 104 1.29 49.48 -7.48
CA SER A 104 2.22 49.50 -6.34
C SER A 104 2.91 48.14 -6.13
N LEU A 105 4.22 48.16 -5.90
CA LEU A 105 5.00 46.98 -5.51
C LEU A 105 5.23 47.03 -4.00
N VAL A 106 4.83 45.98 -3.29
CA VAL A 106 4.78 45.97 -1.83
C VAL A 106 5.74 44.92 -1.27
N PHE A 107 6.66 45.35 -0.41
CA PHE A 107 7.64 44.49 0.24
C PHE A 107 7.52 44.58 1.77
N PHE A 108 7.15 43.47 2.41
CA PHE A 108 7.21 43.38 3.87
C PHE A 108 8.63 43.06 4.34
N ARG A 109 9.05 43.68 5.45
CA ARG A 109 10.36 43.44 6.10
C ARG A 109 11.56 43.59 5.15
N ALA A 110 11.48 44.47 4.15
CA ALA A 110 12.64 44.82 3.33
C ALA A 110 13.68 45.55 4.18
N GLN A 111 14.84 44.93 4.40
CA GLN A 111 15.94 45.48 5.19
C GLN A 111 17.17 45.66 4.29
N GLY A 112 18.02 46.65 4.57
CA GLY A 112 19.33 46.78 3.91
C GLY A 112 19.31 47.43 2.52
N GLY A 113 18.25 48.17 2.16
CA GLY A 113 18.23 49.05 0.98
C GLY A 113 18.31 48.33 -0.38
N TRP A 114 17.99 47.03 -0.44
CA TRP A 114 18.09 46.25 -1.67
C TRP A 114 16.97 46.59 -2.66
N VAL A 115 15.81 47.03 -2.17
CA VAL A 115 14.64 47.39 -2.99
C VAL A 115 14.96 48.61 -3.86
N GLU A 116 15.60 49.63 -3.27
CA GLU A 116 16.07 50.84 -3.96
C GLU A 116 17.13 50.54 -5.02
N LYS A 117 17.97 49.52 -4.78
CA LYS A 117 18.97 49.07 -5.75
C LYS A 117 18.34 48.26 -6.90
N ALA A 118 17.35 47.43 -6.59
CA ALA A 118 16.67 46.60 -7.58
C ALA A 118 15.71 47.42 -8.46
N LEU A 119 15.07 48.44 -7.88
CA LEU A 119 14.11 49.35 -8.51
C LEU A 119 14.60 50.80 -8.36
N PRO A 120 15.56 51.28 -9.16
CA PRO A 120 15.97 52.69 -9.14
C PRO A 120 14.88 53.59 -9.71
N VAL A 121 14.65 54.73 -9.09
CA VAL A 121 13.68 55.74 -9.55
C VAL A 121 14.08 56.30 -10.91
N GLY A 122 13.13 56.41 -11.83
CA GLY A 122 13.32 56.89 -13.19
C GLY A 122 13.78 55.82 -14.19
N GLU A 123 14.04 54.59 -13.74
CA GLU A 123 14.42 53.50 -14.61
C GLU A 123 13.24 52.56 -14.92
N GLU A 124 13.37 51.81 -16.01
CA GLU A 124 12.43 50.76 -16.37
C GLU A 124 12.87 49.40 -15.82
N ARG A 125 11.90 48.60 -15.37
CA ARG A 125 12.11 47.22 -14.92
C ARG A 125 10.99 46.32 -15.40
N TYR A 126 11.33 45.09 -15.76
CA TYR A 126 10.33 44.04 -15.89
C TYR A 126 10.09 43.41 -14.52
N VAL A 127 8.84 43.43 -14.09
CA VAL A 127 8.42 42.92 -12.79
C VAL A 127 7.40 41.81 -13.01
N SER A 128 7.69 40.62 -12.50
CA SER A 128 6.77 39.49 -12.54
C SER A 128 6.25 39.15 -11.15
N GLY A 129 4.95 38.89 -11.04
CA GLY A 129 4.33 38.46 -9.80
C GLY A 129 2.81 38.40 -9.92
N GLN A 130 2.17 37.97 -8.83
CA GLN A 130 0.72 37.87 -8.75
C GLN A 130 0.09 39.24 -8.47
N VAL A 131 -0.89 39.62 -9.30
CA VAL A 131 -1.65 40.85 -9.13
C VAL A 131 -2.66 40.70 -8.01
N GLY A 132 -2.57 41.60 -7.04
CA GLY A 132 -3.56 41.80 -5.98
C GLY A 132 -4.26 43.15 -6.11
N PHE A 133 -5.26 43.34 -5.27
CA PHE A 133 -5.90 44.63 -5.04
C PHE A 133 -5.89 44.96 -3.55
N PHE A 134 -5.56 46.20 -3.23
CA PHE A 134 -5.65 46.71 -1.86
C PHE A 134 -6.11 48.16 -1.90
N ASN A 135 -7.15 48.50 -1.14
CA ASN A 135 -7.76 49.84 -1.14
C ASN A 135 -8.12 50.39 -2.53
N GLY A 136 -8.51 49.51 -3.46
CA GLY A 136 -8.88 49.89 -4.83
C GLY A 136 -7.69 50.08 -5.79
N GLU A 137 -6.46 49.97 -5.31
CA GLU A 137 -5.24 50.06 -6.14
C GLU A 137 -4.72 48.66 -6.50
N LYS A 138 -4.22 48.51 -7.73
CA LYS A 138 -3.50 47.30 -8.14
C LYS A 138 -2.16 47.25 -7.43
N GLN A 139 -1.80 46.08 -6.94
CA GLN A 139 -0.50 45.88 -6.33
C GLN A 139 0.10 44.50 -6.62
N ILE A 140 1.43 44.40 -6.65
CA ILE A 140 2.14 43.12 -6.60
C ILE A 140 2.85 43.05 -5.25
N THR A 141 2.45 42.08 -4.43
CA THR A 141 3.06 41.85 -3.12
C THR A 141 4.19 40.85 -3.27
N HIS A 142 5.40 41.23 -2.87
CA HIS A 142 6.62 40.44 -3.08
C HIS A 142 6.75 39.90 -4.52
N PRO A 143 7.06 40.76 -5.51
CA PRO A 143 7.32 40.30 -6.86
C PRO A 143 8.32 39.13 -6.91
N ASP A 144 8.01 38.14 -7.74
CA ASP A 144 8.83 36.94 -7.92
C ASP A 144 10.15 37.28 -8.62
N TYR A 145 10.08 38.17 -9.63
CA TYR A 145 11.23 38.60 -10.42
C TYR A 145 11.20 40.12 -10.65
N ILE A 146 12.38 40.71 -10.59
CA ILE A 146 12.65 42.10 -10.98
C ILE A 146 13.91 42.04 -11.85
N VAL A 147 13.78 42.34 -13.14
CA VAL A 147 14.89 42.27 -14.09
C VAL A 147 15.01 43.55 -14.91
N GLU A 148 16.25 43.88 -15.24
CA GLU A 148 16.57 44.97 -16.15
C GLU A 148 16.13 44.63 -17.59
N PRO A 149 15.77 45.61 -18.43
CA PRO A 149 15.29 45.36 -19.79
C PRO A 149 16.23 44.55 -20.67
N ASP A 150 17.54 44.76 -20.55
CA ASP A 150 18.60 44.03 -21.25
C ASP A 150 18.73 42.56 -20.79
N LYS A 151 18.28 42.26 -19.57
CA LYS A 151 18.31 40.91 -18.96
C LYS A 151 16.97 40.17 -19.05
N PHE A 152 15.99 40.70 -19.78
CA PHE A 152 14.66 40.10 -19.89
C PHE A 152 14.71 38.62 -20.33
N ALA A 153 15.60 38.27 -21.26
CA ALA A 153 15.78 36.90 -21.73
C ALA A 153 16.21 35.89 -20.65
N THR A 154 16.66 36.36 -19.48
CA THR A 154 17.01 35.51 -18.33
C THR A 154 15.82 35.15 -17.45
N LEU A 155 14.67 35.81 -17.63
CA LEU A 155 13.45 35.54 -16.88
C LEU A 155 12.81 34.22 -17.36
N PRO A 156 12.57 33.24 -16.47
CA PRO A 156 11.91 32.01 -16.86
C PRO A 156 10.43 32.27 -17.14
N LEU A 157 10.05 32.31 -18.41
CA LEU A 157 8.68 32.63 -18.83
C LEU A 157 7.68 31.52 -18.48
N VAL A 158 8.14 30.27 -18.40
CA VAL A 158 7.38 29.15 -17.88
C VAL A 158 8.24 28.47 -16.83
N GLU A 159 7.75 28.42 -15.60
CA GLU A 159 8.54 27.96 -14.46
C GLU A 159 7.88 26.74 -13.80
N PRO A 160 8.54 25.56 -13.82
CA PRO A 160 8.06 24.39 -13.09
C PRO A 160 8.15 24.59 -11.58
N VAL A 161 7.08 24.22 -10.88
CA VAL A 161 6.99 24.24 -9.42
C VAL A 161 7.20 22.83 -8.90
N TYR A 162 8.22 22.65 -8.06
CA TYR A 162 8.56 21.38 -7.45
C TYR A 162 8.13 21.33 -5.98
N PRO A 163 7.77 20.15 -5.46
CA PRO A 163 7.68 19.94 -4.02
C PRO A 163 9.03 20.21 -3.34
N LEU A 164 9.02 20.91 -2.20
CA LEU A 164 10.21 21.33 -1.46
C LEU A 164 10.18 20.83 0.00
N THR A 165 11.33 20.89 0.67
CA THR A 165 11.47 20.64 2.11
C THR A 165 12.17 21.81 2.79
N ASN A 166 12.07 21.89 4.12
CA ASN A 166 12.73 22.94 4.88
C ASN A 166 14.26 22.94 4.62
N GLY A 167 14.79 24.12 4.29
CA GLY A 167 16.21 24.30 3.93
C GLY A 167 16.51 24.16 2.43
N LEU A 168 15.56 23.72 1.59
CA LEU A 168 15.71 23.65 0.14
C LEU A 168 14.90 24.76 -0.54
N SER A 169 15.59 25.73 -1.14
CA SER A 169 14.94 26.79 -1.91
C SER A 169 14.57 26.34 -3.34
N SER A 170 13.48 26.89 -3.89
CA SER A 170 13.07 26.66 -5.30
C SER A 170 14.22 26.94 -6.28
N LYS A 171 14.89 28.11 -6.16
CA LYS A 171 16.01 28.51 -7.02
C LYS A 171 17.17 27.53 -7.01
N ALA A 172 17.51 26.96 -5.84
CA ALA A 172 18.57 25.96 -5.73
C ALA A 172 18.17 24.66 -6.45
N LEU A 173 16.94 24.17 -6.24
CA LEU A 173 16.44 22.97 -6.91
C LEU A 173 16.32 23.16 -8.42
N SER A 174 15.76 24.26 -8.91
CA SER A 174 15.65 24.55 -10.35
C SER A 174 17.00 24.59 -11.05
N LYS A 175 18.05 25.12 -10.37
CA LYS A 175 19.42 25.09 -10.90
C LYS A 175 19.98 23.67 -10.99
N LEU A 176 19.66 22.80 -10.02
CA LEU A 176 20.06 21.39 -10.05
C LEU A 176 19.32 20.62 -11.14
N VAL A 177 18.02 20.87 -11.28
CA VAL A 177 17.20 20.27 -12.35
C VAL A 177 17.77 20.62 -13.71
N ARG A 178 18.08 21.90 -13.99
CA ARG A 178 18.69 22.28 -15.27
C ARG A 178 20.02 21.55 -15.52
N GLN A 179 20.91 21.49 -14.52
CA GLN A 179 22.16 20.73 -14.64
C GLN A 179 21.93 19.22 -14.87
N ALA A 180 20.89 18.65 -14.25
CA ALA A 180 20.55 17.25 -14.42
C ALA A 180 19.98 16.96 -15.82
N VAL A 181 19.16 17.86 -16.35
CA VAL A 181 18.61 17.80 -17.72
C VAL A 181 19.73 17.98 -18.76
N ASP A 182 20.67 18.89 -18.52
CA ASP A 182 21.85 19.09 -19.38
C ASP A 182 22.78 17.88 -19.38
N ALA A 183 22.78 17.09 -18.30
CA ALA A 183 23.55 15.86 -18.16
C ALA A 183 22.84 14.61 -18.74
N LEU A 184 21.64 14.75 -19.32
CA LEU A 184 20.94 13.64 -19.95
C LEU A 184 21.73 13.11 -21.15
N PRO A 185 22.12 11.83 -21.15
CA PRO A 185 22.77 11.20 -22.29
C PRO A 185 21.77 11.01 -23.44
N ASP A 186 22.31 10.86 -24.65
CA ASP A 186 21.54 10.32 -25.77
C ASP A 186 21.40 8.80 -25.56
N ILE A 187 20.18 8.30 -25.48
CA ILE A 187 19.87 6.91 -25.16
C ILE A 187 18.91 6.32 -26.18
N PRO A 188 19.05 5.02 -26.51
CA PRO A 188 18.13 4.34 -27.42
C PRO A 188 16.72 4.27 -26.83
N GLU A 189 15.72 4.28 -27.70
CA GLU A 189 14.32 4.07 -27.31
C GLU A 189 14.00 2.58 -27.13
N TRP A 190 13.23 2.30 -26.07
CA TRP A 190 12.60 0.99 -25.81
C TRP A 190 11.12 0.96 -26.24
N ILE A 191 10.61 2.13 -26.65
CA ILE A 191 9.53 2.43 -27.59
C ILE A 191 9.54 1.70 -28.93
N ASP A 192 8.60 0.80 -29.22
CA ASP A 192 8.26 0.60 -30.63
C ASP A 192 7.84 1.94 -31.30
N GLY A 193 8.43 2.21 -32.46
CA GLY A 193 8.26 3.47 -33.18
C GLY A 193 6.82 3.74 -33.63
N ALA A 194 6.03 2.70 -33.93
CA ALA A 194 4.63 2.86 -34.29
C ALA A 194 3.80 3.31 -33.09
N THR A 195 4.07 2.75 -31.90
CA THR A 195 3.43 3.18 -30.65
C THR A 195 3.76 4.63 -30.32
N MET A 196 5.03 5.04 -30.46
CA MET A 196 5.43 6.44 -30.24
C MET A 196 4.71 7.39 -31.19
N ALA A 197 4.63 7.04 -32.47
CA ALA A 197 3.94 7.84 -33.48
C ALA A 197 2.43 7.95 -33.19
N GLN A 198 1.78 6.84 -32.84
CA GLN A 198 0.35 6.80 -32.53
C GLN A 198 0.00 7.67 -31.32
N ARG A 199 0.80 7.59 -30.26
CA ARG A 199 0.57 8.34 -29.00
C ARG A 199 1.19 9.73 -28.99
N LYS A 200 1.89 10.11 -30.08
CA LYS A 200 2.67 11.35 -30.19
C LYS A 200 3.65 11.51 -29.03
N TRP A 201 4.25 10.40 -28.61
CA TRP A 201 5.18 10.41 -27.49
C TRP A 201 6.57 10.85 -27.95
N PRO A 202 7.19 11.80 -27.23
CA PRO A 202 8.58 12.17 -27.47
C PRO A 202 9.54 11.05 -27.01
N SER A 203 10.81 11.16 -27.41
CA SER A 203 11.89 10.34 -26.84
C SER A 203 12.00 10.56 -25.34
N PHE A 204 12.60 9.63 -24.59
CA PHE A 204 12.79 9.76 -23.14
C PHE A 204 13.51 11.07 -22.77
N THR A 205 14.62 11.36 -23.46
CA THR A 205 15.41 12.58 -23.22
C THR A 205 14.60 13.84 -23.52
N GLN A 206 13.80 13.83 -24.59
CA GLN A 206 12.93 14.95 -24.93
C GLN A 206 11.76 15.08 -23.95
N ALA A 207 11.19 13.98 -23.48
CA ALA A 207 10.13 13.98 -22.47
C ALA A 207 10.61 14.60 -21.15
N MET A 208 11.81 14.22 -20.69
CA MET A 208 12.43 14.81 -19.49
C MET A 208 12.70 16.31 -19.68
N ARG A 209 13.20 16.72 -20.85
CA ARG A 209 13.40 18.14 -21.19
C ARG A 209 12.08 18.91 -21.16
N MET A 210 11.04 18.42 -21.83
CA MET A 210 9.73 19.09 -21.88
C MET A 210 9.10 19.24 -20.51
N VAL A 211 9.24 18.25 -19.62
CA VAL A 211 8.64 18.33 -18.27
C VAL A 211 9.41 19.28 -17.36
N HIS A 212 10.75 19.28 -17.44
CA HIS A 212 11.60 20.06 -16.52
C HIS A 212 11.98 21.45 -17.04
N LEU A 213 11.96 21.64 -18.36
CA LEU A 213 12.26 22.89 -19.07
C LEU A 213 11.17 23.13 -20.14
N PRO A 214 9.88 23.26 -19.73
CA PRO A 214 8.78 23.43 -20.67
C PRO A 214 8.83 24.78 -21.39
N ASP A 215 8.51 24.79 -22.67
CA ASP A 215 8.29 26.04 -23.43
C ASP A 215 6.86 26.58 -23.22
N ASN A 216 5.94 25.71 -22.82
CA ASN A 216 4.58 26.05 -22.46
C ASN A 216 4.09 25.23 -21.24
N PRO A 217 3.21 25.80 -20.39
CA PRO A 217 2.73 25.11 -19.19
C PRO A 217 2.06 23.75 -19.49
N GLY A 218 1.44 23.62 -20.66
CA GLY A 218 0.72 22.41 -21.08
C GLY A 218 1.62 21.19 -21.27
N GLU A 219 2.90 21.37 -21.59
CA GLU A 219 3.83 20.25 -21.84
C GLU A 219 4.10 19.37 -20.62
N ALA A 220 3.94 19.94 -19.42
CA ALA A 220 4.21 19.26 -18.17
C ALA A 220 2.93 18.87 -17.40
N GLU A 221 1.75 19.12 -17.98
CA GLU A 221 0.48 18.65 -17.44
C GLU A 221 0.43 17.12 -17.41
N LEU A 222 -0.26 16.54 -16.44
CA LEU A 222 -0.27 15.08 -16.24
C LEU A 222 -0.76 14.31 -17.48
N TRP A 223 -1.70 14.87 -18.25
CA TRP A 223 -2.21 14.26 -19.48
C TRP A 223 -1.37 14.56 -20.72
N ALA A 224 -0.33 15.39 -20.62
CA ALA A 224 0.51 15.73 -21.74
C ALA A 224 1.30 14.51 -22.24
N PRO A 225 1.61 14.42 -23.55
CA PRO A 225 2.33 13.28 -24.11
C PRO A 225 3.65 12.97 -23.39
N ALA A 226 4.41 13.98 -22.96
CA ALA A 226 5.66 13.80 -22.23
C ALA A 226 5.45 13.18 -20.83
N ARG A 227 4.44 13.62 -20.07
CA ARG A 227 4.14 13.05 -18.74
C ARG A 227 3.56 11.64 -18.85
N GLN A 228 2.67 11.39 -19.81
CA GLN A 228 2.13 10.05 -20.08
C GLN A 228 3.23 9.08 -20.49
N ARG A 229 4.14 9.53 -21.36
CA ARG A 229 5.32 8.77 -21.80
C ARG A 229 6.17 8.30 -20.62
N LEU A 230 6.56 9.22 -19.73
CA LEU A 230 7.38 8.93 -18.55
C LEU A 230 6.65 8.06 -17.51
N ALA A 231 5.34 8.24 -17.36
CA ALA A 231 4.53 7.38 -16.50
C ALA A 231 4.44 5.95 -17.03
N TYR A 232 4.25 5.81 -18.36
CA TYR A 232 4.28 4.51 -19.01
C TYR A 232 5.64 3.83 -18.80
N ASP A 233 6.76 4.55 -18.90
CA ASP A 233 8.10 3.97 -18.69
C ASP A 233 8.26 3.35 -17.31
N GLU A 234 7.78 4.03 -16.28
CA GLU A 234 7.83 3.52 -14.92
C GLU A 234 6.99 2.24 -14.76
N TYR A 235 5.81 2.20 -15.39
CA TYR A 235 4.97 1.00 -15.42
C TYR A 235 5.60 -0.14 -16.21
N LEU A 236 6.11 0.13 -17.42
CA LEU A 236 6.75 -0.86 -18.26
C LEU A 236 7.95 -1.50 -17.55
N ALA A 237 8.82 -0.68 -16.95
CA ALA A 237 9.95 -1.17 -16.17
C ALA A 237 9.48 -2.09 -15.03
N GLY A 238 8.43 -1.70 -14.31
CA GLY A 238 7.82 -2.51 -13.26
C GLY A 238 7.27 -3.85 -13.77
N GLN A 239 6.50 -3.82 -14.87
CA GLN A 239 5.89 -5.01 -15.46
C GLN A 239 6.94 -5.98 -16.00
N ILE A 240 7.96 -5.50 -16.71
CA ILE A 240 9.08 -6.33 -17.19
C ILE A 240 9.79 -7.02 -16.02
N THR A 241 10.06 -6.27 -14.95
CA THR A 241 10.70 -6.81 -13.74
C THR A 241 9.87 -7.93 -13.13
N LEU A 242 8.56 -7.71 -12.96
CA LEU A 242 7.65 -8.71 -12.42
C LEU A 242 7.61 -9.96 -13.31
N GLN A 243 7.57 -9.80 -14.62
CA GLN A 243 7.54 -10.91 -15.56
C GLN A 243 8.87 -11.71 -15.59
N ILE A 244 10.04 -11.06 -15.47
CA ILE A 244 11.34 -11.76 -15.34
C ILE A 244 11.43 -12.54 -14.02
N VAL A 245 10.98 -11.91 -12.93
CA VAL A 245 10.91 -12.58 -11.62
C VAL A 245 9.95 -13.78 -11.69
N ARG A 246 8.83 -13.65 -12.42
CA ARG A 246 7.90 -14.77 -12.69
C ARG A 246 8.55 -15.86 -13.52
N SER A 247 9.19 -15.54 -14.63
CA SER A 247 9.81 -16.54 -15.52
C SER A 247 10.94 -17.32 -14.87
N THR A 248 11.51 -16.81 -13.77
CA THR A 248 12.48 -17.53 -12.95
C THR A 248 11.87 -18.29 -11.78
N MET A 249 10.65 -17.94 -11.35
CA MET A 249 9.88 -18.66 -10.35
C MET A 249 8.97 -19.75 -10.95
N VAL A 250 8.79 -19.77 -12.27
CA VAL A 250 7.98 -20.74 -13.04
C VAL A 250 8.91 -21.41 -14.04
N THR A 251 9.36 -22.65 -13.86
CA THR A 251 8.64 -23.87 -13.53
C THR A 251 9.54 -24.73 -12.64
N GLU A 252 9.41 -24.59 -11.32
CA GLU A 252 9.88 -25.68 -10.46
C GLU A 252 9.09 -26.94 -10.84
N ARG A 253 9.81 -28.02 -11.15
CA ARG A 253 9.18 -29.32 -11.48
C ARG A 253 8.24 -29.66 -10.31
N GLY A 254 6.97 -29.90 -10.60
CA GLY A 254 6.03 -30.45 -9.63
C GLY A 254 6.02 -31.97 -9.69
N ILE A 255 5.23 -32.58 -8.81
CA ILE A 255 4.90 -34.01 -8.91
C ILE A 255 3.43 -34.08 -9.27
N ALA A 256 3.13 -34.50 -10.51
CA ALA A 256 1.76 -34.72 -10.94
C ALA A 256 1.11 -35.81 -10.08
N ARG A 257 0.08 -35.44 -9.30
CA ARG A 257 -0.65 -36.36 -8.43
C ARG A 257 -1.90 -36.89 -9.12
N THR A 258 -2.34 -38.08 -8.74
CA THR A 258 -3.57 -38.70 -9.22
C THR A 258 -4.55 -38.87 -8.07
N PHE A 259 -5.82 -38.57 -8.34
CA PHE A 259 -6.89 -38.61 -7.34
C PHE A 259 -8.03 -39.49 -7.85
N THR A 260 -8.49 -40.39 -7.00
CA THR A 260 -9.66 -41.26 -7.19
C THR A 260 -10.98 -40.61 -6.74
N GLY A 261 -10.90 -39.63 -5.83
CA GLY A 261 -12.05 -38.93 -5.24
C GLY A 261 -12.71 -39.65 -4.06
N ASN A 262 -12.21 -40.81 -3.64
CA ASN A 262 -12.81 -41.59 -2.56
C ASN A 262 -12.71 -40.92 -1.19
N ALA A 263 -11.55 -40.33 -0.87
CA ALA A 263 -11.31 -39.64 0.39
C ALA A 263 -12.11 -38.33 0.45
N THR A 264 -12.17 -37.58 -0.65
CA THR A 264 -12.96 -36.36 -0.73
C THR A 264 -14.45 -36.64 -0.61
N LEU A 265 -14.97 -37.70 -1.26
CA LEU A 265 -16.37 -38.12 -1.12
C LEU A 265 -16.73 -38.49 0.33
N LYS A 266 -15.85 -39.23 1.02
CA LYS A 266 -16.05 -39.60 2.44
C LYS A 266 -16.06 -38.37 3.34
N VAL A 267 -15.13 -37.44 3.16
CA VAL A 267 -15.10 -36.21 3.97
C VAL A 267 -16.34 -35.35 3.68
N ASN A 268 -16.73 -35.22 2.41
CA ASN A 268 -17.90 -34.42 2.01
C ASN A 268 -19.21 -34.96 2.59
N SER A 269 -19.40 -36.28 2.69
CA SER A 269 -20.61 -36.87 3.29
C SER A 269 -20.71 -36.70 4.81
N LEU A 270 -19.59 -36.36 5.48
CA LEU A 270 -19.52 -36.10 6.91
C LEU A 270 -19.72 -34.61 7.26
N LEU A 271 -19.75 -33.73 6.27
CA LEU A 271 -19.94 -32.30 6.51
C LEU A 271 -21.38 -32.01 6.98
N PRO A 272 -21.56 -31.15 7.99
CA PRO A 272 -22.90 -30.77 8.47
C PRO A 272 -23.63 -29.77 7.55
N PHE A 273 -23.05 -29.46 6.39
CA PHE A 273 -23.56 -28.52 5.39
C PHE A 273 -23.14 -28.98 3.99
N SER A 274 -23.83 -28.48 2.96
CA SER A 274 -23.43 -28.69 1.57
C SER A 274 -22.44 -27.63 1.11
N MET A 275 -21.42 -28.04 0.36
CA MET A 275 -20.47 -27.10 -0.26
C MET A 275 -21.17 -26.23 -1.31
N THR A 276 -20.83 -24.94 -1.32
CA THR A 276 -21.30 -23.96 -2.31
C THR A 276 -20.63 -24.19 -3.68
N GLU A 277 -21.19 -23.65 -4.77
CA GLU A 277 -20.59 -23.79 -6.11
C GLU A 277 -19.22 -23.12 -6.19
N GLY A 278 -19.03 -21.97 -5.54
CA GLY A 278 -17.72 -21.33 -5.44
C GLY A 278 -16.66 -22.21 -4.75
N GLN A 279 -17.05 -22.95 -3.70
CA GLN A 279 -16.17 -23.88 -3.00
C GLN A 279 -15.81 -25.10 -3.86
N LYS A 280 -16.76 -25.62 -4.64
CA LYS A 280 -16.52 -26.75 -5.56
C LYS A 280 -15.59 -26.33 -6.70
N SER A 281 -15.85 -25.18 -7.33
CA SER A 281 -14.99 -24.64 -8.40
C SER A 281 -13.57 -24.39 -7.91
N ALA A 282 -13.40 -23.81 -6.71
CA ALA A 282 -12.08 -23.59 -6.13
C ALA A 282 -11.34 -24.91 -5.83
N LEU A 283 -12.06 -25.94 -5.38
CA LEU A 283 -11.49 -27.28 -5.19
C LEU A 283 -11.07 -27.90 -6.54
N ASP A 284 -11.90 -27.79 -7.58
CA ASP A 284 -11.58 -28.30 -8.91
C ASP A 284 -10.34 -27.62 -9.51
N ASP A 285 -10.18 -26.31 -9.32
CA ASP A 285 -8.98 -25.57 -9.74
C ASP A 285 -7.73 -26.10 -9.01
N ILE A 286 -7.83 -26.28 -7.68
CA ILE A 286 -6.74 -26.85 -6.87
C ILE A 286 -6.39 -28.26 -7.36
N LEU A 287 -7.37 -29.13 -7.56
CA LEU A 287 -7.12 -30.51 -7.98
C LEU A 287 -6.51 -30.60 -9.39
N LYS A 288 -6.90 -29.71 -10.31
CA LYS A 288 -6.29 -29.62 -11.64
C LYS A 288 -4.82 -29.23 -11.56
N ASP A 289 -4.50 -28.24 -10.73
CA ASP A 289 -3.11 -27.81 -10.55
C ASP A 289 -2.26 -28.88 -9.88
N LEU A 290 -2.78 -29.55 -8.84
CA LEU A 290 -2.09 -30.66 -8.18
C LEU A 290 -1.86 -31.88 -9.10
N ALA A 291 -2.68 -32.03 -10.14
CA ALA A 291 -2.50 -33.05 -11.16
C ALA A 291 -1.52 -32.63 -12.28
N ALA A 292 -1.10 -31.37 -12.32
CA ALA A 292 -0.17 -30.87 -13.31
C ALA A 292 1.30 -31.25 -12.98
N PRO A 293 2.19 -31.34 -13.99
CA PRO A 293 3.62 -31.60 -13.77
C PRO A 293 4.39 -30.37 -13.25
N THR A 294 3.71 -29.25 -13.05
CA THR A 294 4.25 -28.00 -12.50
C THR A 294 3.82 -27.85 -11.06
N ARG A 295 4.71 -27.34 -10.21
CA ARG A 295 4.38 -27.06 -8.81
C ARG A 295 3.21 -26.07 -8.71
N MET A 296 2.16 -26.41 -7.98
CA MET A 296 1.04 -25.51 -7.70
C MET A 296 1.48 -24.44 -6.70
N SER A 297 1.16 -23.19 -7.03
CA SER A 297 1.22 -22.04 -6.12
C SER A 297 -0.11 -21.28 -6.25
N ARG A 298 -1.01 -21.43 -5.28
CA ARG A 298 -2.38 -20.90 -5.38
C ARG A 298 -2.79 -20.11 -4.14
N LEU A 299 -3.41 -18.95 -4.36
CA LEU A 299 -4.06 -18.14 -3.35
C LEU A 299 -5.56 -18.42 -3.36
N LEU A 300 -6.05 -19.05 -2.29
CA LEU A 300 -7.46 -19.19 -1.99
C LEU A 300 -7.95 -18.00 -1.18
N GLN A 301 -8.70 -17.13 -1.83
CA GLN A 301 -9.23 -15.92 -1.23
C GLN A 301 -10.74 -16.03 -1.04
N GLY A 302 -11.23 -15.58 0.10
CA GLY A 302 -12.65 -15.49 0.34
C GLY A 302 -12.95 -14.66 1.56
N ASP A 303 -14.18 -14.18 1.65
CA ASP A 303 -14.63 -13.40 2.81
C ASP A 303 -14.52 -14.21 4.13
N VAL A 304 -14.54 -13.52 5.27
CA VAL A 304 -14.53 -14.16 6.59
C VAL A 304 -15.73 -15.09 6.69
N GLY A 305 -15.49 -16.38 6.90
CA GLY A 305 -16.55 -17.39 6.97
C GLY A 305 -17.02 -17.95 5.63
N SER A 306 -16.35 -17.67 4.50
CA SER A 306 -16.65 -18.27 3.19
C SER A 306 -16.33 -19.78 3.07
N GLY A 307 -15.85 -20.41 4.14
CA GLY A 307 -15.52 -21.83 4.17
C GLY A 307 -14.15 -22.21 3.59
N LYS A 308 -13.18 -21.29 3.54
CA LYS A 308 -11.79 -21.57 3.07
C LYS A 308 -11.19 -22.85 3.68
N THR A 309 -11.36 -23.04 4.98
CA THR A 309 -10.85 -24.22 5.71
C THR A 309 -11.43 -25.53 5.17
N VAL A 310 -12.69 -25.54 4.69
CA VAL A 310 -13.28 -26.76 4.12
C VAL A 310 -12.65 -27.11 2.78
N VAL A 311 -12.37 -26.10 1.93
CA VAL A 311 -11.69 -26.29 0.65
C VAL A 311 -10.27 -26.82 0.87
N ALA A 312 -9.54 -26.25 1.83
CA ALA A 312 -8.21 -26.74 2.22
C ALA A 312 -8.26 -28.18 2.77
N LEU A 313 -9.24 -28.51 3.62
CA LEU A 313 -9.43 -29.87 4.12
C LEU A 313 -9.67 -30.86 2.98
N MET A 314 -10.51 -30.51 2.01
CA MET A 314 -10.81 -31.34 0.85
C MET A 314 -9.56 -31.56 -0.02
N ALA A 315 -8.75 -30.52 -0.25
CA ALA A 315 -7.48 -30.63 -0.96
C ALA A 315 -6.48 -31.53 -0.22
N MET A 316 -6.35 -31.39 1.10
CA MET A 316 -5.49 -32.26 1.92
C MET A 316 -5.99 -33.71 1.95
N ALA A 317 -7.31 -33.93 1.97
CA ALA A 317 -7.92 -35.26 1.90
C ALA A 317 -7.64 -35.92 0.54
N ALA A 318 -7.77 -35.18 -0.57
CA ALA A 318 -7.40 -35.66 -1.90
C ALA A 318 -5.91 -36.07 -1.95
N MET A 319 -5.02 -35.26 -1.37
CA MET A 319 -3.59 -35.53 -1.35
C MET A 319 -3.25 -36.90 -0.74
N THR A 320 -4.02 -37.35 0.26
CA THR A 320 -3.82 -38.67 0.89
C THR A 320 -4.01 -39.85 -0.06
N GLU A 321 -4.80 -39.68 -1.12
CA GLU A 321 -5.03 -40.72 -2.13
C GLU A 321 -3.79 -40.96 -3.00
N SER A 322 -2.92 -39.96 -3.12
CA SER A 322 -1.65 -40.08 -3.83
C SER A 322 -0.53 -40.72 -2.98
N GLY A 323 -0.82 -41.05 -1.72
CA GLY A 323 0.18 -41.53 -0.75
C GLY A 323 1.03 -40.42 -0.12
N ALA A 324 0.80 -39.16 -0.50
CA ALA A 324 1.49 -38.00 0.07
C ALA A 324 0.79 -37.43 1.30
N GLN A 325 1.55 -36.69 2.08
CA GLN A 325 1.16 -36.01 3.30
C GLN A 325 0.89 -34.53 3.03
N SER A 326 0.08 -33.92 3.90
CA SER A 326 -0.20 -32.49 3.89
C SER A 326 0.13 -31.83 5.22
N ALA A 327 0.50 -30.54 5.17
CA ALA A 327 0.73 -29.73 6.35
C ALA A 327 -0.11 -28.45 6.32
N LEU A 328 -0.93 -28.21 7.35
CA LEU A 328 -1.67 -26.96 7.57
C LEU A 328 -0.96 -26.11 8.63
N MET A 329 -0.46 -24.96 8.21
CA MET A 329 0.19 -23.99 9.07
C MET A 329 -0.75 -22.87 9.49
N ALA A 330 -0.72 -22.56 10.78
CA ALA A 330 -1.38 -21.40 11.36
C ALA A 330 -0.38 -20.51 12.13
N PRO A 331 -0.60 -19.18 12.21
CA PRO A 331 0.36 -18.24 12.79
C PRO A 331 0.48 -18.34 14.31
N THR A 332 -0.50 -18.96 14.97
CA THR A 332 -0.53 -19.10 16.43
C THR A 332 -0.94 -20.50 16.84
N GLU A 333 -0.49 -20.95 18.01
CA GLU A 333 -0.89 -22.24 18.59
C GLU A 333 -2.41 -22.32 18.78
N LEU A 334 -3.05 -21.18 19.07
CA LEU A 334 -4.49 -21.08 19.23
C LEU A 334 -5.22 -21.43 17.92
N LEU A 335 -4.82 -20.81 16.81
CA LEU A 335 -5.45 -21.07 15.51
C LEU A 335 -5.16 -22.49 15.00
N ALA A 336 -3.93 -22.99 15.21
CA ALA A 336 -3.60 -24.38 14.88
C ALA A 336 -4.48 -25.37 15.65
N SER A 337 -4.65 -25.16 16.96
CA SER A 337 -5.50 -25.99 17.81
C SER A 337 -6.98 -25.91 17.43
N GLN A 338 -7.42 -24.76 16.91
CA GLN A 338 -8.78 -24.57 16.41
C GLN A 338 -9.02 -25.37 15.13
N HIS A 339 -8.14 -25.22 14.13
CA HIS A 339 -8.20 -26.02 12.90
C HIS A 339 -8.19 -27.51 13.20
N PHE A 340 -7.30 -27.95 14.09
CA PHE A 340 -7.23 -29.35 14.49
C PHE A 340 -8.52 -29.85 15.15
N ARG A 341 -9.12 -29.07 16.06
CA ARG A 341 -10.40 -29.44 16.70
C ARG A 341 -11.54 -29.61 15.70
N THR A 342 -11.55 -28.83 14.62
CA THR A 342 -12.57 -28.93 13.57
C THR A 342 -12.27 -30.06 12.58
N ILE A 343 -11.00 -30.26 12.22
CA ILE A 343 -10.57 -31.20 11.18
C ILE A 343 -10.47 -32.64 11.70
N LYS A 344 -9.93 -32.85 12.90
CA LYS A 344 -9.64 -34.18 13.45
C LYS A 344 -10.85 -35.13 13.47
N PRO A 345 -12.06 -34.72 13.90
CA PRO A 345 -13.22 -35.62 13.91
C PRO A 345 -13.62 -36.09 12.51
N LEU A 346 -13.52 -35.20 11.51
CA LEU A 346 -13.82 -35.52 10.11
C LEU A 346 -12.76 -36.47 9.52
N CYS A 347 -11.48 -36.23 9.82
CA CYS A 347 -10.39 -37.10 9.41
C CYS A 347 -10.52 -38.50 10.02
N ASP A 348 -10.81 -38.62 11.32
CA ASP A 348 -10.97 -39.91 11.99
C ASP A 348 -12.11 -40.73 11.39
N ALA A 349 -13.26 -40.10 11.15
CA ALA A 349 -14.41 -40.76 10.53
C ALA A 349 -14.16 -41.14 9.06
N ALA A 350 -13.29 -40.39 8.35
CA ALA A 350 -12.87 -40.73 6.99
C ALA A 350 -11.72 -41.75 6.93
N GLY A 351 -11.10 -42.09 8.06
CA GLY A 351 -9.94 -42.99 8.14
C GLY A 351 -8.61 -42.33 7.76
N ILE A 352 -8.50 -41.01 7.93
CA ILE A 352 -7.32 -40.20 7.58
C ILE A 352 -6.55 -39.86 8.85
N GLY A 353 -5.25 -40.19 8.92
CA GLY A 353 -4.40 -39.87 10.06
C GLY A 353 -4.16 -38.36 10.17
N CYS A 354 -4.58 -37.73 11.27
CA CYS A 354 -4.41 -36.29 11.51
C CYS A 354 -3.79 -36.02 12.90
N ALA A 355 -2.76 -35.17 12.97
CA ALA A 355 -2.06 -34.83 14.21
C ALA A 355 -1.82 -33.32 14.36
N LEU A 356 -1.78 -32.84 15.61
CA LEU A 356 -1.43 -31.46 15.95
C LEU A 356 0.03 -31.38 16.38
N LEU A 357 0.80 -30.42 15.88
CA LEU A 357 2.16 -30.15 16.34
C LEU A 357 2.35 -28.67 16.72
N THR A 358 2.65 -28.44 18.01
CA THR A 358 2.87 -27.10 18.59
C THR A 358 4.15 -27.09 19.42
N GLY A 359 4.68 -25.90 19.74
CA GLY A 359 5.96 -25.75 20.43
C GLY A 359 5.94 -26.19 21.90
N LYS A 360 4.77 -26.25 22.53
CA LYS A 360 4.58 -26.56 23.96
C LYS A 360 4.18 -28.01 24.26
N MET A 361 4.33 -28.90 23.28
CA MET A 361 3.87 -30.29 23.42
C MET A 361 4.82 -31.14 24.29
N PRO A 362 4.33 -32.06 25.12
CA PRO A 362 5.17 -32.99 25.87
C PRO A 362 6.09 -33.82 24.97
N ALA A 363 7.34 -34.03 25.41
CA ALA A 363 8.38 -34.69 24.61
C ALA A 363 8.03 -36.12 24.17
N ALA A 364 7.19 -36.84 24.91
CA ALA A 364 6.74 -38.19 24.54
C ALA A 364 5.73 -38.15 23.38
N GLU A 365 4.74 -37.24 23.46
CA GLU A 365 3.72 -37.05 22.42
C GLU A 365 4.36 -36.52 21.13
N ARG A 366 5.26 -35.54 21.26
CA ARG A 366 6.03 -35.01 20.13
C ARG A 366 6.79 -36.12 19.40
N ARG A 367 7.49 -37.00 20.11
CA ARG A 367 8.23 -38.13 19.51
C ARG A 367 7.31 -39.08 18.72
N LYS A 368 6.12 -39.37 19.24
CA LYS A 368 5.14 -40.21 18.54
C LYS A 368 4.68 -39.58 17.23
N ILE A 369 4.43 -38.28 17.24
CA ILE A 369 4.01 -37.54 16.04
C ILE A 369 5.14 -37.50 15.02
N LEU A 370 6.38 -37.22 15.43
CA LEU A 370 7.53 -37.22 14.52
C LEU A 370 7.74 -38.59 13.86
N ALA A 371 7.63 -39.68 14.62
CA ALA A 371 7.69 -41.02 14.06
C ALA A 371 6.58 -41.26 13.02
N GLY A 372 5.35 -40.83 13.33
CA GLY A 372 4.22 -40.97 12.41
C GLY A 372 4.29 -40.10 11.16
N LEU A 373 4.99 -38.96 11.22
CA LEU A 373 5.27 -38.12 10.05
C LEU A 373 6.35 -38.75 9.16
N ALA A 374 7.39 -39.32 9.76
CA ALA A 374 8.49 -39.97 9.06
C ALA A 374 8.08 -41.31 8.39
N ASP A 375 7.18 -42.08 9.01
CA ASP A 375 6.69 -43.36 8.45
C ASP A 375 5.48 -43.22 7.52
N GLY A 376 4.82 -42.06 7.53
CA GLY A 376 3.66 -41.72 6.70
C GLY A 376 2.31 -42.14 7.27
N SER A 377 2.24 -42.67 8.50
CA SER A 377 0.98 -43.01 9.18
C SER A 377 0.12 -41.78 9.53
N ILE A 378 0.74 -40.60 9.63
CA ILE A 378 0.05 -39.31 9.74
C ILE A 378 -0.02 -38.68 8.35
N SER A 379 -1.21 -38.61 7.78
CA SER A 379 -1.43 -38.02 6.45
C SER A 379 -1.60 -36.50 6.48
N ILE A 380 -2.11 -35.94 7.57
CA ILE A 380 -2.34 -34.50 7.75
C ILE A 380 -1.70 -34.03 9.05
N ALA A 381 -0.79 -33.06 8.96
CA ALA A 381 -0.22 -32.37 10.11
C ALA A 381 -0.81 -30.97 10.23
N VAL A 382 -1.35 -30.61 11.39
CA VAL A 382 -1.80 -29.23 11.69
C VAL A 382 -0.85 -28.63 12.71
N GLY A 383 -0.40 -27.40 12.52
CA GLY A 383 0.58 -26.84 13.45
C GLY A 383 0.96 -25.40 13.19
N THR A 384 1.99 -24.96 13.90
CA THR A 384 2.60 -23.64 13.71
C THR A 384 3.88 -23.75 12.88
N HIS A 385 4.70 -22.70 12.87
CA HIS A 385 6.07 -22.74 12.33
C HIS A 385 6.92 -23.91 12.88
N ALA A 386 6.52 -24.49 14.01
CA ALA A 386 7.12 -25.70 14.56
C ALA A 386 7.25 -26.82 13.52
N LEU A 387 6.28 -27.00 12.60
CA LEU A 387 6.29 -28.03 11.54
C LEU A 387 7.50 -27.98 10.59
N PHE A 388 8.21 -26.84 10.55
CA PHE A 388 9.33 -26.61 9.64
C PHE A 388 10.67 -26.41 10.35
N GLN A 389 10.75 -26.79 11.64
CA GLN A 389 12.02 -26.91 12.35
C GLN A 389 12.84 -28.08 11.81
N SER A 390 14.17 -27.94 11.75
CA SER A 390 15.08 -28.88 11.08
C SER A 390 14.95 -30.35 11.50
N ASP A 391 14.44 -30.63 12.70
CA ASP A 391 14.28 -31.97 13.27
C ASP A 391 13.00 -32.71 12.86
N ILE A 392 12.20 -32.13 11.95
CA ILE A 392 10.97 -32.72 11.43
C ILE A 392 11.15 -33.22 10.01
N GLU A 393 10.86 -34.50 9.81
CA GLU A 393 10.96 -35.20 8.54
C GLU A 393 9.59 -35.78 8.16
N PHE A 394 9.17 -35.51 6.92
CA PHE A 394 7.98 -36.09 6.31
C PHE A 394 8.42 -37.17 5.33
N LYS A 395 7.65 -38.25 5.20
CA LYS A 395 7.88 -39.29 4.20
C LYS A 395 7.72 -38.77 2.77
N ASP A 396 6.64 -38.04 2.51
CA ASP A 396 6.34 -37.38 1.23
C ASP A 396 5.43 -36.18 1.51
N LEU A 397 5.98 -34.98 1.70
CA LEU A 397 5.18 -33.77 1.87
C LEU A 397 4.73 -33.26 0.49
N GLY A 398 3.47 -33.53 0.14
CA GLY A 398 2.87 -33.16 -1.14
C GLY A 398 2.25 -31.76 -1.13
N LEU A 399 1.47 -31.41 -0.11
CA LEU A 399 0.76 -30.13 -0.03
C LEU A 399 1.05 -29.38 1.27
N THR A 400 1.42 -28.11 1.14
CA THR A 400 1.54 -27.18 2.26
C THR A 400 0.45 -26.12 2.16
N VAL A 401 -0.39 -26.02 3.20
CA VAL A 401 -1.44 -25.02 3.35
C VAL A 401 -1.02 -23.99 4.38
N VAL A 402 -1.07 -22.71 4.04
CA VAL A 402 -0.73 -21.61 4.95
C VAL A 402 -1.96 -20.72 5.17
N ASP A 403 -2.42 -20.60 6.41
CA ASP A 403 -3.52 -19.72 6.79
C ASP A 403 -3.02 -18.39 7.38
N GLU A 404 -3.68 -17.28 7.02
CA GLU A 404 -3.37 -15.91 7.46
C GLU A 404 -1.89 -15.51 7.22
N GLN A 405 -1.45 -15.62 5.96
CA GLN A 405 -0.05 -15.43 5.56
C GLN A 405 0.58 -14.09 5.99
N HIS A 406 -0.21 -13.02 6.16
CA HIS A 406 0.31 -11.68 6.42
C HIS A 406 1.07 -11.54 7.76
N ARG A 407 1.07 -12.56 8.63
CA ARG A 407 1.83 -12.60 9.89
C ARG A 407 3.15 -13.38 9.81
N PHE A 408 3.50 -13.97 8.66
CA PHE A 408 4.72 -14.76 8.50
C PHE A 408 5.83 -13.96 7.79
N GLY A 409 7.04 -13.99 8.36
CA GLY A 409 8.19 -13.25 7.86
C GLY A 409 8.83 -13.87 6.60
N VAL A 410 9.61 -13.07 5.87
CA VAL A 410 10.28 -13.49 4.60
C VAL A 410 11.13 -14.76 4.78
N HIS A 411 11.86 -14.89 5.89
CA HIS A 411 12.71 -16.05 6.18
C HIS A 411 11.94 -17.36 6.39
N GLN A 412 10.70 -17.31 6.87
CA GLN A 412 9.87 -18.51 7.07
C GLN A 412 9.39 -19.08 5.73
N ARG A 413 9.23 -18.23 4.70
CA ARG A 413 8.90 -18.65 3.33
C ARG A 413 10.04 -19.41 2.65
N LEU A 414 11.29 -19.07 2.94
CA LEU A 414 12.46 -19.76 2.39
C LEU A 414 12.64 -21.15 3.02
N ALA A 415 12.39 -21.28 4.33
CA ALA A 415 12.44 -22.57 5.03
C ALA A 415 11.36 -23.56 4.57
N LEU A 416 10.20 -23.06 4.10
CA LEU A 416 9.14 -23.86 3.49
C LEU A 416 9.59 -24.49 2.17
N THR A 417 10.37 -23.77 1.37
CA THR A 417 10.89 -24.23 0.07
C THR A 417 12.01 -25.26 0.21
N ASP A 418 12.84 -25.18 1.25
CA ASP A 418 13.97 -26.11 1.44
C ASP A 418 13.58 -27.51 1.93
N LYS A 419 12.51 -27.65 2.73
CA LYS A 419 12.06 -28.94 3.30
C LYS A 419 11.16 -29.75 2.38
N GLY A 420 10.48 -29.08 1.45
CA GLY A 420 9.60 -29.69 0.48
C GLY A 420 9.94 -29.17 -0.91
N ARG A 421 11.10 -29.56 -1.45
CA ARG A 421 11.62 -29.13 -2.77
C ARG A 421 10.62 -29.28 -3.93
N HIS A 422 9.55 -30.05 -3.74
CA HIS A 422 8.47 -30.25 -4.72
C HIS A 422 7.06 -30.14 -4.09
N SER A 423 6.92 -29.56 -2.89
CA SER A 423 5.61 -29.45 -2.23
C SER A 423 4.80 -28.30 -2.83
N ASP A 424 3.58 -28.62 -3.24
CA ASP A 424 2.58 -27.67 -3.69
C ASP A 424 2.17 -26.72 -2.56
N LEU A 425 1.89 -25.46 -2.90
CA LEU A 425 1.59 -24.39 -1.94
C LEU A 425 0.17 -23.85 -2.14
N LEU A 426 -0.64 -23.94 -1.08
CA LEU A 426 -1.95 -23.31 -1.00
C LEU A 426 -1.95 -22.25 0.11
N VAL A 427 -2.20 -21.00 -0.23
CA VAL A 427 -2.30 -19.90 0.74
C VAL A 427 -3.75 -19.52 0.91
N MET A 428 -4.19 -19.30 2.16
CA MET A 428 -5.52 -18.80 2.48
C MET A 428 -5.45 -17.38 3.07
N THR A 429 -6.36 -16.52 2.61
CA THR A 429 -6.53 -15.17 3.18
C THR A 429 -7.99 -14.86 3.45
N ALA A 430 -8.27 -14.30 4.63
CA ALA A 430 -9.60 -13.87 5.01
C ALA A 430 -9.99 -12.48 4.49
N THR A 431 -9.00 -11.66 4.17
CA THR A 431 -9.21 -10.35 3.54
C THR A 431 -9.11 -10.50 2.04
N PRO A 432 -10.18 -10.21 1.29
CA PRO A 432 -10.07 -10.12 -0.14
C PRO A 432 -8.99 -9.12 -0.55
N ILE A 433 -8.09 -9.52 -1.42
CA ILE A 433 -7.05 -8.72 -2.02
C ILE A 433 -7.50 -8.41 -3.45
N PRO A 434 -7.52 -7.14 -3.89
CA PRO A 434 -7.82 -6.79 -5.27
C PRO A 434 -6.91 -7.55 -6.23
N ARG A 435 -7.44 -7.99 -7.38
CA ARG A 435 -6.69 -8.81 -8.34
C ARG A 435 -5.37 -8.14 -8.78
N THR A 436 -5.39 -6.82 -8.91
CA THR A 436 -4.21 -5.98 -9.20
C THR A 436 -3.14 -6.02 -8.10
N LEU A 437 -3.55 -6.19 -6.84
CA LEU A 437 -2.68 -6.32 -5.67
C LEU A 437 -2.11 -7.74 -5.50
N VAL A 438 -2.89 -8.77 -5.84
CA VAL A 438 -2.43 -10.16 -5.76
C VAL A 438 -1.20 -10.38 -6.65
N LEU A 439 -1.25 -9.86 -7.88
CA LEU A 439 -0.18 -9.99 -8.87
C LEU A 439 1.12 -9.26 -8.49
N THR A 440 1.04 -8.25 -7.61
CA THR A 440 2.19 -7.42 -7.19
C THR A 440 2.78 -7.86 -5.84
N HIS A 441 1.95 -8.28 -4.87
CA HIS A 441 2.38 -8.68 -3.53
C HIS A 441 2.64 -10.19 -3.37
N PHE A 442 1.87 -11.02 -4.07
CA PHE A 442 1.93 -12.48 -3.93
C PHE A 442 2.58 -13.13 -5.16
N GLY A 443 2.96 -12.34 -6.17
CA GLY A 443 3.74 -12.79 -7.31
C GLY A 443 2.94 -13.61 -8.32
N ASP A 444 3.31 -14.88 -8.48
CA ASP A 444 2.77 -15.82 -9.48
C ASP A 444 1.75 -16.82 -8.92
N MET A 445 1.04 -16.45 -7.85
CA MET A 445 -0.02 -17.32 -7.34
C MET A 445 -1.24 -17.26 -8.25
N GLU A 446 -1.68 -18.42 -8.73
CA GLU A 446 -3.02 -18.56 -9.30
C GLU A 446 -4.07 -18.24 -8.22
N VAL A 447 -5.23 -17.70 -8.61
CA VAL A 447 -6.20 -17.18 -7.63
C VAL A 447 -7.53 -17.89 -7.75
N SER A 448 -7.98 -18.50 -6.65
CA SER A 448 -9.36 -18.99 -6.52
C SER A 448 -10.13 -18.10 -5.55
N VAL A 449 -11.33 -17.68 -5.95
CA VAL A 449 -12.12 -16.66 -5.25
C VAL A 449 -13.45 -17.25 -4.77
N LEU A 450 -13.66 -17.27 -3.45
CA LEU A 450 -14.91 -17.65 -2.80
C LEU A 450 -15.75 -16.41 -2.49
N ARG A 451 -16.73 -16.09 -3.35
CA ARG A 451 -17.67 -14.97 -3.16
C ARG A 451 -18.89 -15.35 -2.33
N GLU A 452 -19.31 -16.60 -2.41
CA GLU A 452 -20.53 -17.09 -1.78
C GLU A 452 -20.34 -17.25 -0.27
N LYS A 453 -21.29 -16.71 0.52
CA LYS A 453 -21.37 -16.97 1.96
C LYS A 453 -22.16 -18.28 2.17
N PRO A 454 -21.80 -19.14 3.15
CA PRO A 454 -22.57 -20.34 3.46
C PRO A 454 -24.02 -20.03 3.83
N ALA A 455 -24.93 -20.96 3.55
CA ALA A 455 -26.35 -20.81 3.84
C ALA A 455 -26.63 -20.59 5.33
N GLY A 456 -27.54 -19.66 5.67
CA GLY A 456 -27.99 -19.41 7.05
C GLY A 456 -27.41 -18.18 7.75
N ARG A 457 -26.46 -17.46 7.13
CA ARG A 457 -25.88 -16.24 7.73
C ARG A 457 -26.74 -15.01 7.46
N GLN A 458 -27.15 -14.30 8.52
CA GLN A 458 -27.86 -13.02 8.39
C GLN A 458 -26.90 -11.83 8.23
N PRO A 459 -27.31 -10.75 7.55
CA PRO A 459 -26.56 -9.50 7.51
C PRO A 459 -26.33 -8.91 8.90
N ILE A 460 -25.23 -8.17 9.05
CA ILE A 460 -24.81 -7.48 10.26
C ILE A 460 -25.23 -6.01 10.15
N ASP A 461 -26.15 -5.59 11.00
CA ASP A 461 -26.61 -4.19 11.07
C ASP A 461 -25.45 -3.30 11.53
N THR A 462 -24.86 -2.53 10.60
CA THR A 462 -23.69 -1.68 10.87
C THR A 462 -24.10 -0.21 11.02
N ALA A 463 -23.71 0.44 12.11
CA ALA A 463 -23.98 1.86 12.36
C ALA A 463 -22.73 2.62 12.79
N VAL A 464 -22.64 3.88 12.36
CA VAL A 464 -21.54 4.81 12.69
C VAL A 464 -22.10 5.90 13.60
N LEU A 465 -21.51 6.07 14.77
CA LEU A 465 -22.00 6.98 15.83
C LEU A 465 -20.85 7.82 16.39
N SER A 466 -21.15 9.04 16.82
CA SER A 466 -20.16 9.85 17.53
C SER A 466 -19.94 9.28 18.93
N ILE A 467 -18.72 9.38 19.47
CA ILE A 467 -18.44 9.02 20.86
C ILE A 467 -19.28 9.86 21.86
N ASN A 468 -19.80 11.01 21.44
CA ASN A 468 -20.74 11.80 22.23
C ASN A 468 -22.07 11.05 22.50
N ASP A 469 -22.44 10.05 21.68
CA ASP A 469 -23.61 9.20 21.87
C ASP A 469 -23.36 8.05 22.87
N TYR A 470 -22.25 8.07 23.62
CA TYR A 470 -21.83 6.99 24.51
C TYR A 470 -22.93 6.49 25.45
N ALA A 471 -23.64 7.39 26.13
CA ALA A 471 -24.72 7.03 27.05
C ALA A 471 -25.83 6.19 26.38
N ARG A 472 -26.16 6.53 25.12
CA ARG A 472 -27.15 5.79 24.32
C ARG A 472 -26.64 4.40 23.93
N VAL A 473 -25.35 4.27 23.63
CA VAL A 473 -24.70 2.98 23.33
C VAL A 473 -24.76 2.06 24.55
N ILE A 474 -24.41 2.58 25.73
CA ILE A 474 -24.44 1.81 26.99
C ILE A 474 -25.85 1.34 27.32
N ALA A 475 -26.86 2.21 27.24
CA ALA A 475 -28.25 1.83 27.52
C ALA A 475 -28.74 0.71 26.59
N ARG A 476 -28.38 0.79 25.29
CA ARG A 476 -28.76 -0.23 24.31
C ARG A 476 -28.00 -1.54 24.51
N LEU A 477 -26.72 -1.47 24.87
CA LEU A 477 -25.92 -2.64 25.22
C LEU A 477 -26.53 -3.36 26.43
N GLN A 478 -26.88 -2.63 27.49
CA GLN A 478 -27.49 -3.18 28.69
C GLN A 478 -28.78 -3.95 28.41
N ALA A 479 -29.68 -3.40 27.59
CA ALA A 479 -30.90 -4.10 27.18
C ALA A 479 -30.60 -5.41 26.46
N ARG A 480 -29.63 -5.42 25.54
CA ARG A 480 -29.26 -6.63 24.78
C ARG A 480 -28.55 -7.69 25.62
N LEU A 481 -27.68 -7.29 26.55
CA LEU A 481 -27.04 -8.25 27.46
C LEU A 481 -28.09 -8.89 28.38
N ALA A 482 -29.12 -8.15 28.79
CA ALA A 482 -30.26 -8.69 29.55
C ALA A 482 -31.10 -9.71 28.76
N GLU A 483 -31.19 -9.57 27.43
CA GLU A 483 -31.77 -10.55 26.51
C GLU A 483 -30.87 -11.79 26.28
N GLY A 484 -29.69 -11.84 26.92
CA GLY A 484 -28.77 -12.96 26.87
C GLY A 484 -27.70 -12.87 25.78
N ALA A 485 -27.61 -11.76 25.04
CA ALA A 485 -26.57 -11.53 24.05
C ALA A 485 -25.17 -11.43 24.69
N GLN A 486 -24.13 -11.70 23.89
CA GLN A 486 -22.74 -11.41 24.24
C GLN A 486 -22.17 -10.36 23.29
N ALA A 487 -21.27 -9.51 23.80
CA ALA A 487 -20.72 -8.38 23.07
C ALA A 487 -19.20 -8.29 23.16
N TYR A 488 -18.59 -7.82 22.07
CA TYR A 488 -17.20 -7.39 22.01
C TYR A 488 -17.13 -5.85 22.08
N TRP A 489 -16.16 -5.35 22.83
CA TRP A 489 -15.83 -3.93 22.92
C TRP A 489 -14.34 -3.73 22.61
N VAL A 490 -14.03 -3.16 21.45
CA VAL A 490 -12.67 -3.06 20.92
C VAL A 490 -12.13 -1.65 21.08
N CYS A 491 -10.99 -1.53 21.76
CA CYS A 491 -10.24 -0.28 21.94
C CYS A 491 -8.92 -0.31 21.14
N PRO A 492 -8.47 0.84 20.59
CA PRO A 492 -7.26 0.89 19.76
C PRO A 492 -5.94 0.74 20.55
N LEU A 493 -5.90 1.11 21.84
CA LEU A 493 -4.66 1.17 22.65
C LEU A 493 -4.78 0.41 23.98
N VAL A 494 -3.64 -0.07 24.48
CA VAL A 494 -3.53 -0.84 25.73
C VAL A 494 -3.34 0.06 26.96
N GLU A 495 -2.63 1.19 26.83
CA GLU A 495 -2.30 2.16 27.91
C GLU A 495 -2.33 3.61 27.38
N GLU A 496 -2.37 4.59 28.28
CA GLU A 496 -2.19 6.02 27.98
C GLU A 496 -0.86 6.25 27.23
N SER A 497 -0.92 6.99 26.13
CA SER A 497 0.28 7.50 25.46
C SER A 497 0.39 8.98 25.78
N GLU A 498 1.55 9.42 26.29
CA GLU A 498 1.85 10.85 26.57
C GLU A 498 1.66 11.76 25.33
N THR A 499 1.52 11.19 24.14
CA THR A 499 1.34 11.90 22.87
C THR A 499 -0.07 11.84 22.28
N LEU A 500 -0.97 10.99 22.81
CA LEU A 500 -2.29 10.74 22.20
C LEU A 500 -3.38 10.66 23.27
N GLU A 501 -4.33 11.60 23.23
CA GLU A 501 -5.58 11.58 24.01
C GLU A 501 -6.50 10.43 23.56
N VAL A 502 -6.22 9.20 23.98
CA VAL A 502 -7.04 8.01 23.70
C VAL A 502 -7.19 7.20 24.98
N ILE A 503 -8.41 6.76 25.26
CA ILE A 503 -8.75 5.94 26.44
C ILE A 503 -8.13 4.55 26.27
N SER A 504 -7.43 4.07 27.29
CA SER A 504 -6.85 2.73 27.30
C SER A 504 -7.92 1.64 27.45
N ALA A 505 -7.62 0.42 27.00
CA ALA A 505 -8.53 -0.72 27.21
C ALA A 505 -8.76 -1.02 28.70
N GLU A 506 -7.78 -0.75 29.57
CA GLU A 506 -7.88 -0.92 31.02
C GLU A 506 -8.82 0.11 31.65
N ASP A 507 -8.71 1.38 31.27
CA ASP A 507 -9.63 2.43 31.75
C ASP A 507 -11.06 2.15 31.31
N ARG A 508 -11.23 1.76 30.05
CA ARG A 508 -12.55 1.41 29.53
C ARG A 508 -13.12 0.19 30.24
N PHE A 509 -12.29 -0.81 30.54
CA PHE A 509 -12.69 -1.96 31.33
C PHE A 509 -13.15 -1.53 32.73
N ALA A 510 -12.39 -0.69 33.43
CA ALA A 510 -12.75 -0.20 34.75
C ALA A 510 -14.07 0.59 34.76
N GLU A 511 -14.33 1.38 33.71
CA GLU A 511 -15.59 2.11 33.55
C GLU A 511 -16.78 1.16 33.28
N LEU A 512 -16.63 0.25 32.33
CA LEU A 512 -17.68 -0.72 31.99
C LEU A 512 -17.94 -1.68 33.14
N GLN A 513 -16.93 -2.03 33.94
CA GLN A 513 -17.09 -2.86 35.13
C GLN A 513 -17.95 -2.17 36.20
N LYS A 514 -17.90 -0.83 36.33
CA LYS A 514 -18.82 -0.10 37.24
C LYS A 514 -20.29 -0.22 36.81
N VAL A 515 -20.55 -0.39 35.51
CA VAL A 515 -21.90 -0.46 34.94
C VAL A 515 -22.42 -1.90 34.89
N PHE A 516 -21.60 -2.84 34.43
CA PHE A 516 -21.99 -4.23 34.12
C PHE A 516 -21.46 -5.25 35.14
N GLY A 517 -20.65 -4.81 36.12
CA GLY A 517 -20.13 -5.65 37.19
C GLY A 517 -19.25 -6.79 36.69
N ASN A 518 -19.45 -7.98 37.26
CA ASN A 518 -18.63 -9.17 37.00
C ASN A 518 -18.88 -9.82 35.63
N GLN A 519 -19.77 -9.25 34.81
CA GLN A 519 -20.07 -9.74 33.46
C GLN A 519 -19.07 -9.23 32.41
N VAL A 520 -18.14 -8.35 32.81
CA VAL A 520 -17.11 -7.78 31.93
C VAL A 520 -15.78 -8.48 32.19
N ALA A 521 -15.04 -8.76 31.12
CA ALA A 521 -13.63 -9.17 31.21
C ALA A 521 -12.77 -8.41 30.21
N LEU A 522 -11.46 -8.38 30.47
CA LEU A 522 -10.47 -7.68 29.66
C LEU A 522 -9.51 -8.68 28.99
N VAL A 523 -9.20 -8.44 27.71
CA VAL A 523 -8.16 -9.17 26.95
C VAL A 523 -7.30 -8.21 26.15
N HIS A 524 -6.00 -8.13 26.47
CA HIS A 524 -5.05 -7.31 25.69
C HIS A 524 -3.71 -8.03 25.46
N GLY A 525 -2.87 -7.44 24.61
CA GLY A 525 -1.65 -8.08 24.08
C GLY A 525 -0.61 -8.46 25.12
N ARG A 526 -0.55 -7.74 26.24
CA ARG A 526 0.43 -7.96 27.31
C ARG A 526 0.05 -9.08 28.30
N MET A 527 -1.19 -9.56 28.27
CA MET A 527 -1.58 -10.71 29.10
C MET A 527 -0.85 -11.98 28.68
N SER A 528 -0.53 -12.83 29.65
CA SER A 528 0.05 -14.14 29.40
C SER A 528 -0.89 -15.00 28.54
N ALA A 529 -0.33 -15.92 27.76
CA ALA A 529 -1.13 -16.79 26.90
C ALA A 529 -2.16 -17.63 27.68
N ALA A 530 -1.80 -18.07 28.89
CA ALA A 530 -2.69 -18.82 29.77
C ALA A 530 -3.87 -17.95 30.26
N ALA A 531 -3.61 -16.72 30.70
CA ALA A 531 -4.65 -15.80 31.16
C ALA A 531 -5.62 -15.42 30.04
N LYS A 532 -5.10 -15.17 28.82
CA LYS A 532 -5.95 -14.93 27.64
C LYS A 532 -6.86 -16.12 27.37
N GLN A 533 -6.30 -17.33 27.40
CA GLN A 533 -7.05 -18.55 27.12
C GLN A 533 -8.17 -18.76 28.14
N GLU A 534 -7.88 -18.58 29.44
CA GLU A 534 -8.87 -18.70 30.52
C GLU A 534 -10.04 -17.72 30.33
N VAL A 535 -9.76 -16.45 30.07
CA VAL A 535 -10.81 -15.44 29.84
C VAL A 535 -11.63 -15.77 28.60
N MET A 536 -10.98 -16.21 27.52
CA MET A 536 -11.68 -16.60 26.29
C MET A 536 -12.55 -17.84 26.47
N ASP A 537 -12.12 -18.82 27.26
CA ASP A 537 -12.90 -20.03 27.55
C ASP A 537 -14.15 -19.70 28.37
N ARG A 538 -14.02 -18.82 29.37
CA ARG A 538 -15.15 -18.31 30.16
C ARG A 538 -16.12 -17.48 29.32
N PHE A 539 -15.60 -16.65 28.41
CA PHE A 539 -16.43 -15.90 27.47
C PHE A 539 -17.17 -16.85 26.51
N LYS A 540 -16.51 -17.88 25.99
CA LYS A 540 -17.15 -18.89 25.14
C LYS A 540 -18.21 -19.72 25.88
N ALA A 541 -17.98 -20.01 27.16
CA ALA A 541 -18.94 -20.67 28.06
C ALA A 541 -20.13 -19.77 28.46
N ASN A 542 -20.19 -18.53 27.96
CA ASN A 542 -21.25 -17.56 28.24
C ASN A 542 -21.30 -17.07 29.71
N GLU A 543 -20.21 -17.24 30.46
CA GLU A 543 -20.06 -16.74 31.83
C GLU A 543 -19.77 -15.23 31.85
N ILE A 544 -19.09 -14.73 30.82
CA ILE A 544 -18.79 -13.31 30.59
C ILE A 544 -19.69 -12.83 29.45
N LYS A 545 -20.37 -11.70 29.64
CA LYS A 545 -21.28 -11.13 28.63
C LYS A 545 -20.63 -10.05 27.78
N LEU A 546 -19.63 -9.33 28.31
CA LEU A 546 -18.94 -8.24 27.63
C LEU A 546 -17.43 -8.46 27.68
N LEU A 547 -16.80 -8.57 26.51
CA LEU A 547 -15.35 -8.69 26.40
C LEU A 547 -14.74 -7.39 25.90
N VAL A 548 -14.03 -6.68 26.77
CA VAL A 548 -13.23 -5.50 26.41
C VAL A 548 -11.87 -5.98 25.92
N ALA A 549 -11.43 -5.49 24.77
CA ALA A 549 -10.16 -5.93 24.22
C ALA A 549 -9.50 -4.94 23.28
N THR A 550 -8.21 -5.16 23.03
CA THR A 550 -7.52 -4.49 21.94
C THR A 550 -7.60 -5.28 20.63
N THR A 551 -6.90 -4.83 19.59
CA THR A 551 -6.74 -5.50 18.27
C THR A 551 -6.28 -6.97 18.33
N VAL A 552 -5.95 -7.49 19.51
CA VAL A 552 -5.52 -8.88 19.72
C VAL A 552 -6.64 -9.89 19.48
N ILE A 553 -7.92 -9.47 19.50
CA ILE A 553 -9.07 -10.30 19.07
C ILE A 553 -9.03 -10.63 17.56
N GLU A 554 -8.15 -10.01 16.77
CA GLU A 554 -7.91 -10.42 15.39
C GLU A 554 -7.56 -11.92 15.26
N VAL A 555 -7.16 -12.63 16.34
CA VAL A 555 -6.84 -14.06 16.29
C VAL A 555 -8.02 -14.96 16.71
N GLY A 556 -8.71 -15.48 15.69
CA GLY A 556 -9.23 -16.86 15.66
C GLY A 556 -10.51 -17.22 16.43
N VAL A 557 -10.78 -16.68 17.61
CA VAL A 557 -11.83 -17.29 18.46
C VAL A 557 -13.24 -17.09 17.91
N ASP A 558 -13.92 -18.20 17.64
CA ASP A 558 -15.32 -18.25 17.19
C ASP A 558 -16.23 -18.41 18.42
N VAL A 559 -17.09 -17.40 18.65
CA VAL A 559 -18.09 -17.39 19.72
C VAL A 559 -19.46 -17.15 19.08
N PRO A 560 -20.23 -18.22 18.77
CA PRO A 560 -21.51 -18.10 18.06
C PRO A 560 -22.56 -17.22 18.74
N ASN A 561 -22.51 -17.13 20.07
CA ASN A 561 -23.42 -16.33 20.90
C ASN A 561 -23.07 -14.83 20.92
N ALA A 562 -21.90 -14.43 20.41
CA ALA A 562 -21.51 -13.03 20.32
C ALA A 562 -22.19 -12.37 19.11
N SER A 563 -23.19 -11.54 19.38
CA SER A 563 -24.01 -10.88 18.36
C SER A 563 -23.75 -9.37 18.27
N ILE A 564 -22.97 -8.78 19.17
CA ILE A 564 -22.70 -7.33 19.18
C ILE A 564 -21.20 -7.05 19.10
N MET A 565 -20.81 -6.20 18.17
CA MET A 565 -19.45 -5.68 18.03
C MET A 565 -19.47 -4.15 18.22
N ILE A 566 -18.67 -3.63 19.14
CA ILE A 566 -18.51 -2.19 19.37
C ILE A 566 -17.03 -1.87 19.18
N ILE A 567 -16.71 -0.92 18.29
CA ILE A 567 -15.35 -0.51 17.99
C ILE A 567 -15.22 0.97 18.33
N GLU A 568 -14.42 1.29 19.33
CA GLU A 568 -14.07 2.67 19.68
C GLU A 568 -12.98 3.22 18.78
N HIS A 569 -13.05 4.54 18.52
CA HIS A 569 -12.11 5.24 17.65
C HIS A 569 -11.95 4.56 16.28
N ALA A 570 -13.07 4.14 15.69
CA ALA A 570 -13.11 3.40 14.43
C ALA A 570 -12.42 4.15 13.28
N GLU A 571 -12.33 5.48 13.34
CA GLU A 571 -11.62 6.33 12.37
C GLU A 571 -10.11 6.02 12.26
N ARG A 572 -9.53 5.40 13.29
CA ARG A 572 -8.10 5.06 13.34
C ARG A 572 -7.76 3.71 12.72
N PHE A 573 -8.75 2.86 12.51
CA PHE A 573 -8.54 1.51 11.96
C PHE A 573 -8.53 1.54 10.43
N GLY A 574 -7.76 0.63 9.84
CA GLY A 574 -7.85 0.36 8.40
C GLY A 574 -9.17 -0.33 8.05
N LEU A 575 -9.66 -0.16 6.81
CA LEU A 575 -10.90 -0.81 6.36
C LEU A 575 -10.87 -2.33 6.49
N ALA A 576 -9.74 -2.96 6.14
CA ALA A 576 -9.55 -4.39 6.29
C ALA A 576 -9.68 -4.85 7.76
N GLN A 577 -9.14 -4.10 8.72
CA GLN A 577 -9.24 -4.41 10.15
C GLN A 577 -10.67 -4.27 10.65
N LEU A 578 -11.36 -3.18 10.27
CA LEU A 578 -12.77 -2.98 10.60
C LEU A 578 -13.64 -4.12 10.06
N HIS A 579 -13.37 -4.58 8.83
CA HIS A 579 -14.07 -5.71 8.22
C HIS A 579 -13.80 -7.03 8.95
N GLN A 580 -12.55 -7.31 9.33
CA GLN A 580 -12.21 -8.49 10.13
C GLN A 580 -12.88 -8.49 11.50
N LEU A 581 -12.86 -7.34 12.21
CA LEU A 581 -13.53 -7.17 13.49
C LEU A 581 -15.04 -7.35 13.36
N ARG A 582 -15.68 -6.71 12.37
CA ARG A 582 -17.11 -6.91 12.08
C ARG A 582 -17.43 -8.39 11.82
N GLY A 583 -16.58 -9.10 11.09
CA GLY A 583 -16.74 -10.52 10.79
C GLY A 583 -16.60 -11.48 11.99
N ARG A 584 -16.27 -10.97 13.20
CA ARG A 584 -16.24 -11.76 14.44
C ARG A 584 -17.63 -11.99 15.03
N VAL A 585 -18.64 -11.24 14.60
CA VAL A 585 -20.05 -11.45 14.97
C VAL A 585 -20.85 -11.97 13.76
N GLY A 586 -22.12 -12.35 13.98
CA GLY A 586 -22.98 -12.85 12.90
C GLY A 586 -22.66 -14.30 12.49
N ARG A 587 -22.28 -15.15 13.45
CA ARG A 587 -22.00 -16.58 13.23
C ARG A 587 -23.12 -17.51 13.69
N GLY A 588 -24.00 -17.03 14.57
CA GLY A 588 -25.22 -17.73 14.98
C GLY A 588 -26.44 -17.33 14.14
N SER A 589 -27.60 -17.85 14.52
CA SER A 589 -28.91 -17.51 13.92
C SER A 589 -29.47 -16.16 14.37
N GLN A 590 -28.86 -15.53 15.39
CA GLN A 590 -29.30 -14.24 15.92
C GLN A 590 -28.86 -13.08 15.02
N ARG A 591 -29.72 -12.07 14.90
CA ARG A 591 -29.36 -10.79 14.28
C ARG A 591 -28.18 -10.16 15.02
N SER A 592 -27.15 -9.78 14.27
CA SER A 592 -25.93 -9.21 14.81
C SER A 592 -25.78 -7.75 14.43
N ALA A 593 -25.12 -6.97 15.28
CA ALA A 593 -24.92 -5.53 15.09
C ALA A 593 -23.44 -5.15 15.26
N CYS A 594 -22.98 -4.19 14.46
CA CYS A 594 -21.65 -3.59 14.55
C CYS A 594 -21.76 -2.07 14.72
N LEU A 595 -21.29 -1.53 15.85
CA LEU A 595 -21.29 -0.12 16.16
C LEU A 595 -19.86 0.44 16.05
N LEU A 596 -19.69 1.43 15.19
CA LEU A 596 -18.44 2.12 14.93
C LEU A 596 -18.48 3.50 15.59
N LEU A 597 -17.78 3.66 16.71
CA LEU A 597 -17.74 4.93 17.45
C LEU A 597 -16.55 5.76 16.97
N TYR A 598 -16.78 7.04 16.65
CA TYR A 598 -15.72 7.95 16.21
C TYR A 598 -15.62 9.23 17.04
N LYS A 599 -14.44 9.85 17.06
CA LYS A 599 -14.22 11.18 17.66
C LYS A 599 -14.06 12.24 16.56
N GLU A 600 -14.71 13.38 16.72
CA GLU A 600 -14.57 14.52 15.82
C GLU A 600 -13.28 15.33 16.09
N PRO A 601 -12.69 16.00 15.08
CA PRO A 601 -13.12 16.06 13.67
C PRO A 601 -12.61 14.87 12.84
N LEU A 602 -13.42 14.43 11.87
CA LEU A 602 -13.03 13.40 10.90
C LEU A 602 -12.33 14.01 9.68
N SER A 603 -11.25 13.40 9.22
CA SER A 603 -10.71 13.66 7.88
C SER A 603 -11.68 13.13 6.81
N GLU A 604 -11.62 13.67 5.59
CA GLU A 604 -12.41 13.13 4.47
C GLU A 604 -12.14 11.65 4.22
N THR A 605 -10.87 11.23 4.35
CA THR A 605 -10.47 9.83 4.21
C THR A 605 -11.08 8.95 5.29
N ALA A 606 -11.07 9.37 6.55
CA ALA A 606 -11.68 8.62 7.65
C ALA A 606 -13.20 8.51 7.49
N LYS A 607 -13.85 9.61 7.07
CA LYS A 607 -15.28 9.63 6.76
C LYS A 607 -15.64 8.65 5.64
N ALA A 608 -14.86 8.65 4.55
CA ALA A 608 -15.07 7.73 3.43
C ALA A 608 -14.86 6.26 3.82
N ARG A 609 -13.89 5.95 4.70
CA ARG A 609 -13.71 4.59 5.25
C ARG A 609 -14.92 4.16 6.07
N LEU A 610 -15.35 4.98 7.04
CA LEU A 610 -16.50 4.65 7.90
C LEU A 610 -17.80 4.46 7.10
N GLU A 611 -18.03 5.25 6.06
CA GLU A 611 -19.20 5.07 5.20
C GLU A 611 -19.10 3.83 4.30
N THR A 612 -17.88 3.46 3.87
CA THR A 612 -17.65 2.24 3.09
C THR A 612 -17.99 1.00 3.92
N ILE A 613 -17.46 0.88 5.14
CA ILE A 613 -17.74 -0.28 6.00
C ILE A 613 -19.21 -0.35 6.42
N LYS A 614 -19.91 0.79 6.53
CA LYS A 614 -21.35 0.84 6.81
C LYS A 614 -22.20 0.41 5.61
N SER A 615 -21.83 0.80 4.40
CA SER A 615 -22.65 0.62 3.20
C SER A 615 -22.54 -0.75 2.55
N THR A 616 -21.47 -1.50 2.81
CA THR A 616 -21.28 -2.84 2.22
C THR A 616 -20.71 -3.87 3.21
N GLU A 617 -21.13 -5.11 3.02
CA GLU A 617 -20.55 -6.29 3.65
C GLU A 617 -19.60 -7.07 2.75
N ASP A 618 -19.52 -6.72 1.48
CA ASP A 618 -18.69 -7.42 0.52
C ASP A 618 -17.22 -7.05 0.75
N GLY A 619 -16.45 -8.01 1.27
CA GLY A 619 -15.02 -7.85 1.51
C GLY A 619 -14.21 -7.46 0.27
N PHE A 620 -14.66 -7.81 -0.95
CA PHE A 620 -13.99 -7.43 -2.19
C PHE A 620 -14.17 -5.95 -2.49
N VAL A 621 -15.40 -5.44 -2.37
CA VAL A 621 -15.69 -4.01 -2.53
C VAL A 621 -14.95 -3.19 -1.48
N ILE A 622 -14.91 -3.68 -0.24
CA ILE A 622 -14.17 -3.01 0.85
C ILE A 622 -12.69 -2.96 0.55
N ALA A 623 -12.10 -4.02 0.04
CA ALA A 623 -10.67 -4.06 -0.28
C ALA A 623 -10.30 -3.17 -1.47
N GLU A 624 -11.17 -3.07 -2.47
CA GLU A 624 -11.00 -2.15 -3.61
C GLU A 624 -11.08 -0.69 -3.13
N ARG A 625 -12.05 -0.36 -2.28
CA ARG A 625 -12.15 0.96 -1.64
C ARG A 625 -11.00 1.26 -0.69
N ASP A 626 -10.49 0.29 0.05
CA ASP A 626 -9.30 0.46 0.89
C ASP A 626 -8.08 0.80 0.04
N LEU A 627 -7.93 0.16 -1.12
CA LEU A 627 -6.87 0.49 -2.07
C LEU A 627 -7.02 1.90 -2.64
N GLU A 628 -8.22 2.30 -3.06
CA GLU A 628 -8.50 3.65 -3.55
C GLU A 628 -8.20 4.71 -2.48
N LEU A 629 -8.67 4.50 -1.25
CA LEU A 629 -8.53 5.46 -0.14
C LEU A 629 -7.11 5.55 0.44
N ARG A 630 -6.28 4.50 0.28
CA ARG A 630 -4.86 4.54 0.65
C ARG A 630 -3.99 5.17 -0.43
N GLY A 631 -4.51 5.27 -1.66
CA GLY A 631 -3.75 5.65 -2.84
C GLY A 631 -2.85 4.50 -3.30
N GLN A 632 -2.76 4.32 -4.62
CA GLN A 632 -2.00 3.24 -5.26
C GLN A 632 -0.48 3.28 -5.00
N GLY A 633 0.04 4.30 -4.31
CA GLY A 633 1.45 4.41 -3.94
C GLY A 633 1.94 3.35 -2.94
N ASP A 634 1.03 2.69 -2.21
CA ASP A 634 1.32 1.61 -1.24
C ASP A 634 1.26 0.19 -1.87
N LEU A 635 0.87 0.08 -3.16
CA LEU A 635 0.68 -1.18 -3.90
C LEU A 635 1.91 -2.10 -3.94
N LEU A 636 3.10 -1.56 -3.68
CA LEU A 636 4.38 -2.28 -3.72
C LEU A 636 5.00 -2.46 -2.32
N GLY A 637 4.24 -2.23 -1.24
CA GLY A 637 4.74 -2.33 0.13
C GLY A 637 5.76 -1.24 0.46
N THR A 638 5.64 -0.09 -0.19
CA THR A 638 6.67 0.95 -0.27
C THR A 638 7.02 1.57 1.08
N ARG A 639 6.03 1.70 1.98
CA ARG A 639 6.29 2.20 3.35
C ARG A 639 6.71 1.12 4.36
N GLN A 640 6.37 -0.16 4.14
CA GLN A 640 6.75 -1.25 5.05
C GLN A 640 8.03 -1.98 4.64
N SER A 641 8.41 -1.92 3.35
CA SER A 641 9.64 -2.51 2.79
C SER A 641 10.72 -1.49 2.45
N GLY A 642 10.47 -0.19 2.65
CA GLY A 642 11.44 0.87 2.38
C GLY A 642 11.67 1.17 0.89
N MET A 643 10.87 0.60 -0.03
CA MET A 643 10.92 0.94 -1.46
C MET A 643 10.06 2.18 -1.75
N PRO A 644 10.46 3.16 -2.59
CA PRO A 644 9.60 4.32 -2.86
C PRO A 644 8.37 3.98 -3.71
N GLY A 645 7.26 4.72 -3.55
CA GLY A 645 6.11 4.73 -4.47
C GLY A 645 6.49 5.09 -5.91
N TYR A 646 5.53 5.04 -6.85
CA TYR A 646 5.72 5.56 -8.20
C TYR A 646 6.23 7.01 -8.13
N ARG A 647 7.36 7.28 -8.79
CA ARG A 647 8.02 8.60 -8.82
C ARG A 647 7.46 9.47 -9.93
N LEU A 648 7.10 8.86 -11.06
CA LEU A 648 6.68 9.55 -12.27
C LEU A 648 5.18 9.42 -12.52
N ALA A 649 4.66 8.20 -12.36
CA ALA A 649 3.27 7.88 -12.63
C ALA A 649 2.35 8.33 -11.49
N VAL A 650 1.30 9.08 -11.82
CA VAL A 650 0.19 9.40 -10.92
C VAL A 650 -0.94 8.40 -11.19
N PRO A 651 -1.16 7.42 -10.31
CA PRO A 651 -2.00 6.28 -10.67
C PRO A 651 -3.46 6.62 -10.94
N ASP A 652 -4.00 7.67 -10.31
CA ASP A 652 -5.37 8.12 -10.55
C ASP A 652 -5.57 8.65 -11.98
N VAL A 653 -4.51 9.21 -12.59
CA VAL A 653 -4.54 9.76 -13.94
C VAL A 653 -4.07 8.73 -14.97
N HIS A 654 -3.02 7.98 -14.64
CA HIS A 654 -2.30 7.13 -15.58
C HIS A 654 -2.74 5.65 -15.55
N ARG A 655 -3.79 5.29 -14.80
CA ARG A 655 -4.31 3.91 -14.68
C ARG A 655 -4.41 3.17 -16.01
N HIS A 656 -4.91 3.86 -17.05
CA HIS A 656 -5.11 3.31 -18.38
C HIS A 656 -3.81 2.87 -19.10
N LEU A 657 -2.64 3.33 -18.64
CA LEU A 657 -1.33 2.94 -19.18
C LEU A 657 -0.81 1.66 -18.56
N LEU A 658 -1.32 1.24 -17.40
CA LEU A 658 -0.79 0.08 -16.67
C LEU A 658 -1.10 -1.24 -17.39
N GLU A 659 -2.33 -1.41 -17.87
CA GLU A 659 -2.73 -2.58 -18.64
C GLU A 659 -1.97 -2.65 -19.97
N PHE A 660 -1.82 -1.50 -20.63
CA PHE A 660 -1.03 -1.39 -21.85
C PHE A 660 0.45 -1.76 -21.62
N ALA A 661 1.07 -1.25 -20.56
CA ALA A 661 2.45 -1.61 -20.19
C ALA A 661 2.61 -3.08 -19.80
N HIS A 662 1.56 -3.71 -19.25
CA HIS A 662 1.55 -5.13 -18.92
C HIS A 662 1.60 -5.99 -20.20
N ASP A 663 0.74 -5.68 -21.17
CA ASP A 663 0.67 -6.41 -22.43
C ASP A 663 1.97 -6.23 -23.23
N ASP A 664 2.53 -5.03 -23.27
CA ASP A 664 3.82 -4.75 -23.93
C ASP A 664 4.98 -5.50 -23.27
N ALA A 665 5.05 -5.51 -21.93
CA ALA A 665 6.07 -6.27 -21.20
C ALA A 665 5.97 -7.77 -21.50
N LYS A 666 4.75 -8.32 -21.57
CA LYS A 666 4.51 -9.71 -21.91
C LYS A 666 4.94 -10.01 -23.35
N ALA A 667 4.54 -9.17 -24.31
CA ALA A 667 4.90 -9.33 -25.72
C ALA A 667 6.41 -9.22 -25.94
N LEU A 668 7.08 -8.29 -25.25
CA LEU A 668 8.53 -8.11 -25.28
C LEU A 668 9.28 -9.34 -24.79
N LEU A 669 8.90 -9.86 -23.62
CA LEU A 669 9.59 -11.02 -23.04
C LEU A 669 9.27 -12.33 -23.78
N LEU A 670 8.11 -12.42 -24.44
CA LEU A 670 7.80 -13.55 -25.32
C LEU A 670 8.70 -13.56 -26.57
N ARG A 671 8.95 -12.41 -27.19
CA ARG A 671 9.81 -12.31 -28.38
C ARG A 671 11.30 -12.28 -28.07
N ASN A 672 11.69 -11.71 -26.94
CA ASN A 672 13.08 -11.51 -26.53
C ASN A 672 13.29 -11.84 -25.03
N PRO A 673 13.20 -13.12 -24.63
CA PRO A 673 13.32 -13.52 -23.22
C PRO A 673 14.67 -13.14 -22.59
N GLY A 674 15.74 -13.17 -23.38
CA GLY A 674 17.10 -12.87 -22.94
C GLY A 674 17.45 -11.37 -22.86
N LEU A 675 16.54 -10.50 -23.33
CA LEU A 675 16.79 -9.07 -23.55
C LEU A 675 18.13 -8.84 -24.29
N THR A 676 18.34 -9.52 -25.42
CA THR A 676 19.56 -9.40 -26.24
C THR A 676 19.34 -8.51 -27.47
N GLY A 677 20.45 -8.06 -28.08
CA GLY A 677 20.41 -7.15 -29.23
C GLY A 677 19.96 -5.72 -28.86
N PRO A 678 19.74 -4.84 -29.86
CA PRO A 678 19.47 -3.42 -29.64
C PRO A 678 18.23 -3.14 -28.77
N GLU A 679 17.11 -3.84 -29.01
CA GLU A 679 15.87 -3.69 -28.21
C GLU A 679 16.09 -4.14 -26.75
N GLY A 680 16.86 -5.22 -26.57
CA GLY A 680 17.20 -5.74 -25.26
C GLY A 680 18.11 -4.82 -24.46
N GLU A 681 19.09 -4.20 -25.13
CA GLU A 681 19.97 -3.19 -24.53
C GLU A 681 19.21 -1.94 -24.11
N ALA A 682 18.30 -1.43 -24.96
CA ALA A 682 17.42 -0.31 -24.61
C ALA A 682 16.52 -0.64 -23.41
N THR A 683 15.94 -1.84 -23.38
CA THR A 683 15.13 -2.33 -22.25
C THR A 683 15.96 -2.44 -20.96
N ARG A 684 17.21 -2.90 -21.05
CA ARG A 684 18.10 -2.93 -19.88
C ARG A 684 18.38 -1.53 -19.37
N MET A 685 18.58 -0.54 -20.25
CA MET A 685 18.73 0.86 -19.85
C MET A 685 17.49 1.37 -19.10
N LEU A 686 16.28 1.08 -19.60
CA LEU A 686 15.03 1.36 -18.88
C LEU A 686 15.05 0.78 -17.46
N LEU A 687 15.39 -0.51 -17.31
CA LEU A 687 15.45 -1.16 -16.00
C LEU A 687 16.50 -0.54 -15.07
N TYR A 688 17.61 -0.04 -15.59
CA TYR A 688 18.59 0.71 -14.79
C TYR A 688 18.04 2.07 -14.34
N LEU A 689 17.43 2.85 -15.23
CA LEU A 689 16.84 4.16 -14.93
C LEU A 689 15.79 4.08 -13.82
N PHE A 690 14.98 3.01 -13.80
CA PHE A 690 13.96 2.80 -12.76
C PHE A 690 14.42 1.92 -11.59
N ARG A 691 15.74 1.70 -11.45
CA ARG A 691 16.37 0.92 -10.37
C ARG A 691 15.82 -0.51 -10.23
N LYS A 692 15.42 -1.11 -11.34
CA LYS A 692 14.93 -2.49 -11.43
C LYS A 692 15.94 -3.50 -11.98
N HIS A 693 17.17 -3.05 -12.23
CA HIS A 693 18.29 -3.87 -12.71
C HIS A 693 18.58 -5.13 -11.87
N LEU A 694 18.15 -5.21 -10.61
CA LEU A 694 18.29 -6.41 -9.77
C LEU A 694 17.58 -7.64 -10.33
N ALA A 695 16.62 -7.49 -11.26
CA ALA A 695 16.01 -8.61 -11.95
C ALA A 695 16.85 -9.14 -13.13
N LEU A 696 17.80 -8.36 -13.66
CA LEU A 696 18.60 -8.78 -14.83
C LEU A 696 19.43 -10.07 -14.61
N PRO A 697 20.03 -10.32 -13.43
CA PRO A 697 20.71 -11.60 -13.18
C PRO A 697 19.79 -12.81 -13.24
N LEU A 698 18.50 -12.64 -12.94
CA LEU A 698 17.51 -13.73 -12.94
C LEU A 698 17.29 -14.27 -14.37
N ILE A 699 17.38 -13.43 -15.40
CA ILE A 699 17.27 -13.84 -16.82
C ILE A 699 18.25 -14.98 -17.19
N ARG A 700 19.39 -15.11 -16.49
CA ARG A 700 20.41 -16.15 -16.76
C ARG A 700 20.25 -17.42 -15.92
N ALA A 701 19.41 -17.39 -14.88
CA ALA A 701 19.25 -18.48 -13.93
C ALA A 701 18.16 -19.48 -14.34
N GLY A 702 17.26 -19.08 -15.24
CA GLY A 702 16.43 -19.97 -16.05
C GLY A 702 17.08 -20.18 -17.42
#